data_AF-A0AAU9J2B3-F1
#
_entry.id   AF-A0AAU9J2B3-F1
#
_cell.length_a   1.000
_cell.length_b   1.000
_cell.length_c   1.000
_cell.angle_alpha   90.00
_cell.angle_beta   90.00
_cell.angle_gamma   90.00
#
_symmetry.space_group_name_H-M   'P 1'
#
loop_
_entity.id
_entity.type
_entity.pdbx_description
1 polymer ?
#
loop_
_entity_poly.entity_id
_entity_poly.type
_entity_poly.pdbx_seq_one_letter_code
_entity_poly.pdbx_strand_id
1 'polypeptide(L)'
;MNIIEFSFIIAILVRSQIVVDIAWSSFTNPNFASNLTALLHQNFQDQFEFNLAYFDTSSTHQQFLNSPDLIFDITFSSFLSQRIREYTAENPTIIASISKSIGAYSDWEFFIHNSWENQIEALSSIISYLNWTTFIVISDKIYNEDDELFFNCFSKKDYHWFYFANSNDKNSSDLFIGKVIQAIGIKNIVILNFGESTNLLLKSLSQKSLLTKGTGVIVGSKGSWGLYGDGIIAYSELGLESADSYYKYEGLAFIKFLNLILSFPLASNSLELIGFLNKNTVDHHPFPNFTLLNIEDSERSIKGKIYNGNLTISKSLIYPGNSSIIPNSPTTDINIWIADGTINPGGDSDILATTPTAGAFYALSYWKSIHSLDGFEVSVTHTDCGATVFDLTYAYSCFSKLLATPGVGYLTSLYPYIAIGNILVLRSLNLSIPHISPYAPSTLSLNNTLFPEFMTIIKDEAFNTQVILDLAVIFGWKHFLVIYDKNNLMAYNFFLSKVEQYNMIIANGPELRQMDAYYTRDKYPHWKDWFASIISLKVRFLVAFLTPPYGFHVAESFYDAGIRKGDMIILCNARMSYAFDWETDLVQRRKVTEVFYGAIAVAQAEWIGEYGQMLVRGYLKEYVNQLEFRCLAFDSAMLLLNSISFTIKQGENVKDYEILNANIRKQKFLGCSGTVSIEPGTNQRSLPTFGIFSLRWNDTTQKLYEESVGLYDLSSVQLITFYSQILWYDNTTNLPSDLIIYENGCPFPAKMIHRSKAGAGMLYGISIGLIVITIIESFFIWNKFLKNIRIQKLKISAYVQFEDYFMMAILAIDFFQFISQGPDISGLHEWLSLLCTYTMTNFDSTVTGDIYWVYLYTAMAISCFWVFTAFLLLYQLNEFFSEMLKRVKNISLLLLPIIGNIVFVPMVSVLLSIFQCDQGISSKITDSFIRYDCTTYCWDNRYTLWGIFAIISLLVYIPLTIYLRYYYEIVNDHINIRTNPIFIIEKAICQIIIIFMSRTVKEYNESLHGLCCCILFITMILLCYKQGPYNYHRMNLWISISYLAILWSFILSSTYWLTEIDNKLIFIALQCLGWLILIASGIAIQCKWYPNLLNTEKVVDIAIFFKFEIGNKITAAELNRMKKEISNSNYSTKSKTSNINCTQIIPTINDNIISE
;
A
#
# COMPACT_ATOMS: atom_id res chain seq x y z
N MET A 1 29.89 -30.90 119.65
CA MET A 1 30.87 -31.63 118.83
C MET A 1 30.20 -32.93 118.41
N ASN A 2 30.18 -33.20 117.11
CA ASN A 2 29.51 -34.30 116.40
C ASN A 2 28.02 -34.11 116.06
N ILE A 3 27.77 -34.22 114.74
CA ILE A 3 26.54 -34.59 113.99
C ILE A 3 26.09 -33.57 112.92
N ILE A 4 26.36 -32.26 113.04
CA ILE A 4 25.87 -31.28 112.03
C ILE A 4 26.84 -31.07 110.85
N GLU A 5 28.15 -31.30 111.01
CA GLU A 5 29.12 -31.14 109.90
C GLU A 5 29.23 -32.37 108.98
N PHE A 6 28.76 -33.55 109.39
CA PHE A 6 28.84 -34.77 108.57
C PHE A 6 27.63 -34.93 107.62
N SER A 7 26.49 -34.30 107.92
CA SER A 7 25.30 -34.31 107.05
C SER A 7 25.46 -33.41 105.82
N PHE A 8 26.28 -32.35 105.90
CA PHE A 8 26.51 -31.44 104.78
C PHE A 8 27.53 -32.00 103.77
N ILE A 9 28.51 -32.78 104.23
CA ILE A 9 29.53 -33.39 103.36
C ILE A 9 28.99 -34.62 102.62
N ILE A 10 28.03 -35.37 103.19
CA ILE A 10 27.39 -36.48 102.48
C ILE A 10 26.30 -35.98 101.49
N ALA A 11 25.63 -34.85 101.76
CA ALA A 11 24.68 -34.28 100.81
C ALA A 11 25.34 -33.70 99.55
N ILE A 12 26.62 -33.34 99.61
CA ILE A 12 27.39 -32.79 98.47
C ILE A 12 28.05 -33.92 97.64
N LEU A 13 28.17 -35.14 98.17
CA LEU A 13 28.75 -36.29 97.45
C LEU A 13 27.70 -37.18 96.72
N VAL A 14 26.41 -36.83 96.76
CA VAL A 14 25.32 -37.61 96.12
C VAL A 14 24.42 -36.72 95.24
N ARG A 15 24.99 -35.76 94.51
CA ARG A 15 24.37 -35.33 93.24
C ARG A 15 25.04 -36.10 92.11
N SER A 16 24.43 -37.22 91.72
CA SER A 16 24.90 -38.01 90.57
C SER A 16 24.50 -37.41 89.23
N GLN A 17 23.62 -36.39 89.21
CA GLN A 17 23.08 -35.79 88.00
C GLN A 17 23.06 -34.25 88.11
N ILE A 18 23.34 -33.60 86.97
CA ILE A 18 23.23 -32.13 86.79
C ILE A 18 21.76 -31.81 86.50
N VAL A 19 21.17 -30.84 87.20
CA VAL A 19 19.77 -30.42 86.98
C VAL A 19 19.70 -29.38 85.86
N VAL A 20 18.93 -29.68 84.81
CA VAL A 20 18.75 -28.85 83.62
C VAL A 20 17.30 -28.39 83.50
N ASP A 21 17.07 -27.08 83.59
CA ASP A 21 15.74 -26.51 83.37
C ASP A 21 15.61 -26.02 81.92
N ILE A 22 14.65 -26.58 81.17
CA ILE A 22 14.31 -26.18 79.81
C ILE A 22 13.25 -25.08 79.87
N ALA A 23 13.70 -23.84 79.72
CA ALA A 23 12.87 -22.64 79.70
C ALA A 23 12.19 -22.46 78.34
N TRP A 24 10.87 -22.55 78.30
CA TRP A 24 10.05 -22.39 77.08
C TRP A 24 8.93 -21.38 77.30
N SER A 25 8.35 -20.83 76.22
CA SER A 25 7.34 -19.78 76.29
C SER A 25 6.19 -20.01 75.31
N SER A 26 5.21 -19.09 75.28
CA SER A 26 4.18 -19.05 74.24
C SER A 26 4.73 -18.86 72.82
N PHE A 27 5.98 -18.36 72.68
CA PHE A 27 6.67 -18.26 71.39
C PHE A 27 7.36 -19.57 70.98
N THR A 28 7.51 -20.53 71.90
CA THR A 28 8.04 -21.86 71.63
C THR A 28 6.91 -22.76 71.10
N ASN A 29 7.16 -23.49 70.01
CA ASN A 29 6.23 -24.53 69.57
C ASN A 29 6.06 -25.56 70.71
N PRO A 30 4.85 -25.84 71.22
CA PRO A 30 4.65 -26.75 72.35
C PRO A 30 5.19 -28.16 72.10
N ASN A 31 5.11 -28.62 70.84
CA ASN A 31 5.65 -29.91 70.43
C ASN A 31 7.18 -29.92 70.42
N PHE A 32 7.83 -28.76 70.22
CA PHE A 32 9.28 -28.67 70.26
C PHE A 32 9.82 -28.91 71.66
N ALA A 33 9.27 -28.25 72.68
CA ALA A 33 9.71 -28.41 74.06
C ALA A 33 9.56 -29.86 74.54
N SER A 34 8.43 -30.50 74.25
CA SER A 34 8.21 -31.91 74.61
C SER A 34 9.14 -32.87 73.85
N ASN A 35 9.33 -32.66 72.54
CA ASN A 35 10.18 -33.52 71.72
C ASN A 35 11.66 -33.36 72.04
N LEU A 36 12.10 -32.13 72.32
CA LEU A 36 13.46 -31.85 72.76
C LEU A 36 13.75 -32.53 74.09
N THR A 37 12.85 -32.41 75.07
CA THR A 37 12.99 -33.07 76.38
C THR A 37 13.08 -34.59 76.24
N ALA A 38 12.23 -35.20 75.40
CA ALA A 38 12.28 -36.63 75.11
C ALA A 38 13.59 -37.06 74.45
N LEU A 39 14.09 -36.28 73.47
CA LEU A 39 15.36 -36.53 72.80
C LEU A 39 16.54 -36.42 73.76
N LEU A 40 16.54 -35.42 74.64
CA LEU A 40 17.60 -35.21 75.63
C LEU A 40 17.60 -36.31 76.69
N HIS A 41 16.43 -36.70 77.22
CA HIS A 41 16.31 -37.86 78.10
C HIS A 41 16.85 -39.12 77.43
N GLN A 42 16.48 -39.40 76.17
CA GLN A 42 16.95 -40.59 75.48
C GLN A 42 18.48 -40.68 75.40
N ASN A 43 19.18 -39.56 75.28
CA ASN A 43 20.64 -39.54 75.15
C ASN A 43 21.37 -39.45 76.50
N PHE A 44 20.72 -38.92 77.55
CA PHE A 44 21.40 -38.44 78.75
C PHE A 44 20.70 -38.73 80.09
N GLN A 45 19.67 -39.60 80.12
CA GLN A 45 18.86 -39.88 81.32
C GLN A 45 19.67 -40.27 82.57
N ASP A 46 20.85 -40.89 82.39
CA ASP A 46 21.68 -41.33 83.52
C ASP A 46 22.58 -40.21 84.09
N GLN A 47 22.73 -39.08 83.37
CA GLN A 47 23.71 -38.04 83.66
C GLN A 47 23.09 -36.66 83.98
N PHE A 48 21.88 -36.40 83.47
CA PHE A 48 21.17 -35.13 83.63
C PHE A 48 19.71 -35.35 84.01
N GLU A 49 19.18 -34.51 84.90
CA GLU A 49 17.76 -34.44 85.23
C GLU A 49 17.15 -33.24 84.50
N PHE A 50 16.21 -33.47 83.57
CA PHE A 50 15.59 -32.41 82.77
C PHE A 50 14.21 -32.03 83.30
N ASN A 51 13.99 -30.74 83.58
CA ASN A 51 12.69 -30.18 83.95
C ASN A 51 12.19 -29.19 82.90
N LEU A 52 10.88 -29.10 82.71
CA LEU A 52 10.26 -28.08 81.84
C LEU A 52 9.79 -26.88 82.67
N ALA A 53 10.27 -25.69 82.32
CA ALA A 53 9.87 -24.43 82.95
C ALA A 53 9.20 -23.51 81.93
N TYR A 54 7.91 -23.21 82.12
CA TYR A 54 7.17 -22.31 81.23
C TYR A 54 7.29 -20.86 81.68
N PHE A 55 7.58 -19.95 80.75
CA PHE A 55 7.74 -18.52 80.94
C PHE A 55 6.67 -17.76 80.14
N ASP A 56 5.81 -17.04 80.85
CA ASP A 56 4.88 -16.08 80.24
C ASP A 56 5.38 -14.64 80.40
N THR A 57 5.11 -13.83 79.39
CA THR A 57 5.32 -12.38 79.38
C THR A 57 4.58 -11.67 80.52
N SER A 58 3.47 -12.22 81.01
CA SER A 58 2.54 -11.59 81.95
C SER A 58 2.84 -11.80 83.44
N SER A 59 3.60 -12.83 83.83
CA SER A 59 3.85 -13.16 85.25
C SER A 59 5.25 -12.76 85.71
N THR A 60 5.35 -12.04 86.83
CA THR A 60 6.62 -11.57 87.42
C THR A 60 7.29 -12.58 88.36
N HIS A 61 6.63 -13.68 88.73
CA HIS A 61 7.19 -14.76 89.55
C HIS A 61 6.75 -16.12 89.00
N GLN A 62 7.62 -16.77 88.23
CA GLN A 62 7.57 -18.21 87.96
C GLN A 62 8.86 -18.83 88.47
N GLN A 63 8.73 -19.83 89.34
CA GLN A 63 9.81 -20.48 90.07
C GLN A 63 10.53 -21.47 89.15
N PHE A 64 11.81 -21.23 88.87
CA PHE A 64 12.72 -22.35 88.57
C PHE A 64 12.61 -23.33 89.74
N LEU A 65 12.22 -24.58 89.45
CA LEU A 65 12.03 -25.59 90.49
C LEU A 65 13.41 -26.15 90.83
N ASN A 66 13.95 -25.72 91.97
CA ASN A 66 15.26 -26.14 92.50
C ASN A 66 16.45 -25.58 91.71
N SER A 67 16.88 -24.33 92.00
CA SER A 67 18.18 -23.74 91.64
C SER A 67 19.00 -24.56 90.62
N PRO A 68 18.62 -24.50 89.32
CA PRO A 68 19.17 -25.40 88.31
C PRO A 68 20.66 -25.13 88.10
N ASP A 69 21.40 -26.18 87.75
CA ASP A 69 22.82 -26.07 87.42
C ASP A 69 23.00 -25.52 85.99
N LEU A 70 22.04 -25.80 85.10
CA LEU A 70 22.01 -25.38 83.70
C LEU A 70 20.59 -24.98 83.28
N ILE A 71 20.44 -23.89 82.52
CA ILE A 71 19.16 -23.48 81.92
C ILE A 71 19.29 -23.55 80.41
N PHE A 72 18.38 -24.27 79.76
CA PHE A 72 18.21 -24.26 78.31
C PHE A 72 17.15 -23.24 77.92
N ASP A 73 17.59 -22.10 77.37
CA ASP A 73 16.69 -21.07 76.90
C ASP A 73 16.22 -21.36 75.47
N ILE A 74 15.00 -21.90 75.38
CA ILE A 74 14.27 -22.14 74.14
C ILE A 74 13.04 -21.23 74.02
N THR A 75 13.04 -20.09 74.72
CA THR A 75 11.88 -19.17 74.77
C THR A 75 11.66 -18.39 73.47
N PHE A 76 12.64 -18.36 72.56
CA PHE A 76 12.61 -17.61 71.28
C PHE A 76 12.29 -16.11 71.43
N SER A 77 12.51 -15.53 72.61
CA SER A 77 12.17 -14.14 72.90
C SER A 77 13.33 -13.45 73.61
N SER A 78 13.94 -12.45 72.97
CA SER A 78 15.03 -11.67 73.56
C SER A 78 14.65 -11.02 74.89
N PHE A 79 13.37 -10.67 75.06
CA PHE A 79 12.83 -10.14 76.32
C PHE A 79 12.78 -11.19 77.42
N LEU A 80 12.34 -12.42 77.11
CA LEU A 80 12.32 -13.51 78.10
C LEU A 80 13.73 -14.01 78.41
N SER A 81 14.60 -14.08 77.40
CA SER A 81 16.03 -14.36 77.57
C SER A 81 16.70 -13.36 78.51
N GLN A 82 16.37 -12.07 78.40
CA GLN A 82 16.88 -11.05 79.33
C GLN A 82 16.42 -11.31 80.78
N ARG A 83 15.16 -11.73 80.99
CA ARG A 83 14.66 -12.09 82.33
C ARG A 83 15.34 -13.32 82.91
N ILE A 84 15.60 -14.33 82.07
CA ILE A 84 16.36 -15.52 82.48
C ILE A 84 17.78 -15.11 82.91
N ARG A 85 18.40 -14.18 82.18
CA ARG A 85 19.71 -13.62 82.53
C ARG A 85 19.71 -12.83 83.83
N GLU A 86 18.69 -12.03 84.10
CA GLU A 86 18.53 -11.31 85.37
C GLU A 86 18.47 -12.29 86.55
N TYR A 87 17.76 -13.41 86.39
CA TYR A 87 17.75 -14.49 87.38
C TYR A 87 19.11 -15.14 87.60
N THR A 88 19.90 -15.37 86.54
CA THR A 88 21.25 -15.96 86.66
C THR A 88 22.33 -14.98 87.08
N ALA A 89 22.07 -13.67 87.01
CA ALA A 89 22.95 -12.68 87.63
C ALA A 89 22.89 -12.76 89.16
N GLU A 90 21.72 -13.15 89.70
CA GLU A 90 21.51 -13.36 91.13
C GLU A 90 21.84 -14.79 91.58
N ASN A 91 21.86 -15.77 90.66
CA ASN A 91 22.14 -17.18 90.94
C ASN A 91 23.17 -17.75 89.93
N PRO A 92 24.31 -18.33 90.37
CA PRO A 92 25.38 -18.82 89.49
C PRO A 92 24.98 -20.06 88.68
N THR A 93 24.14 -19.87 87.67
CA THR A 93 23.58 -20.91 86.79
C THR A 93 24.00 -20.62 85.35
N ILE A 94 24.48 -21.65 84.64
CA ILE A 94 24.89 -21.53 83.25
C ILE A 94 23.64 -21.50 82.36
N ILE A 95 23.59 -20.61 81.37
CA ILE A 95 22.52 -20.56 80.37
C ILE A 95 23.09 -21.08 79.04
N ALA A 96 22.43 -22.07 78.43
CA ALA A 96 22.63 -22.43 77.04
C ALA A 96 21.43 -21.94 76.22
N SER A 97 21.64 -20.93 75.37
CA SER A 97 20.56 -20.24 74.67
C SER A 97 20.55 -20.50 73.16
N ILE A 98 19.34 -20.65 72.59
CA ILE A 98 19.09 -20.55 71.15
C ILE A 98 18.94 -19.08 70.71
N SER A 99 18.52 -18.21 71.63
CA SER A 99 18.06 -16.85 71.35
C SER A 99 19.12 -15.81 71.69
N LYS A 100 19.41 -14.88 70.76
CA LYS A 100 20.32 -13.77 71.05
C LYS A 100 19.64 -12.78 72.00
N SER A 101 20.24 -12.57 73.17
CA SER A 101 19.87 -11.53 74.14
C SER A 101 20.15 -10.11 73.61
N ILE A 102 19.45 -9.10 74.12
CA ILE A 102 19.81 -7.69 73.90
C ILE A 102 20.82 -7.26 74.99
N GLY A 103 22.01 -6.76 74.59
CA GLY A 103 23.05 -6.22 75.49
C GLY A 103 24.35 -7.03 75.51
N ALA A 104 25.32 -6.61 76.35
CA ALA A 104 26.59 -7.32 76.53
C ALA A 104 26.35 -8.73 77.10
N TYR A 105 27.14 -9.71 76.66
CA TYR A 105 27.03 -11.10 77.11
C TYR A 105 27.35 -11.21 78.60
N SER A 106 26.60 -12.05 79.31
CA SER A 106 26.95 -12.47 80.68
C SER A 106 28.01 -13.56 80.60
N ASP A 107 28.96 -13.59 81.53
CA ASP A 107 29.97 -14.66 81.64
C ASP A 107 29.34 -16.07 81.82
N TRP A 108 28.04 -16.12 82.15
CA TRP A 108 27.26 -17.32 82.41
C TRP A 108 26.42 -17.80 81.22
N GLU A 109 26.35 -17.02 80.13
CA GLU A 109 25.52 -17.33 78.97
C GLU A 109 26.36 -17.84 77.81
N PHE A 110 25.97 -18.99 77.26
CA PHE A 110 26.59 -19.63 76.11
C PHE A 110 25.54 -19.90 75.06
N PHE A 111 25.91 -19.76 73.79
CA PHE A 111 25.02 -20.08 72.68
C PHE A 111 25.31 -21.48 72.17
N ILE A 112 24.26 -22.21 71.81
CA ILE A 112 24.43 -23.58 71.29
C ILE A 112 24.78 -23.61 69.80
N HIS A 113 24.65 -22.47 69.11
CA HIS A 113 24.93 -22.28 67.70
C HIS A 113 26.09 -21.32 67.47
N ASN A 114 26.76 -21.48 66.33
CA ASN A 114 27.82 -20.59 65.89
C ASN A 114 27.25 -19.18 65.68
N SER A 115 28.09 -18.17 65.91
CA SER A 115 27.71 -16.77 65.70
C SER A 115 27.37 -16.48 64.23
N TRP A 116 26.63 -15.39 63.98
CA TRP A 116 26.26 -14.98 62.62
C TRP A 116 27.49 -14.63 61.78
N GLU A 117 28.49 -14.03 62.41
CA GLU A 117 29.79 -13.69 61.85
C GLU A 117 30.48 -14.95 61.30
N ASN A 118 30.51 -16.02 62.10
CA ASN A 118 31.06 -17.32 61.68
C ASN A 118 30.30 -17.94 60.51
N GLN A 119 28.97 -17.78 60.46
CA GLN A 119 28.13 -18.26 59.35
C GLN A 119 28.42 -17.50 58.04
N ILE A 120 28.67 -16.20 58.13
CA ILE A 120 29.00 -15.34 56.99
C ILE A 120 30.42 -15.58 56.49
N GLU A 121 31.39 -15.79 57.39
CA GLU A 121 32.75 -16.19 57.00
C GLU A 121 32.74 -17.54 56.26
N ALA A 122 31.98 -18.53 56.76
CA ALA A 122 31.84 -19.81 56.09
C ALA A 122 31.23 -19.67 54.69
N LEU A 123 30.17 -18.86 54.56
CA LEU A 123 29.54 -18.55 53.27
C LEU A 123 30.53 -17.86 52.32
N SER A 124 31.27 -16.87 52.80
CA SER A 124 32.28 -16.13 52.02
C SER A 124 33.33 -17.06 51.43
N SER A 125 33.76 -18.07 52.19
CA SER A 125 34.73 -19.06 51.73
C SER A 125 34.17 -20.02 50.67
N ILE A 126 32.88 -20.38 50.77
CA ILE A 126 32.20 -21.17 49.73
C ILE A 126 32.06 -20.34 48.44
N ILE A 127 31.56 -19.10 48.54
CA ILE A 127 31.40 -18.18 47.40
C ILE A 127 32.74 -17.90 46.72
N SER A 128 33.80 -17.73 47.50
CA SER A 128 35.17 -17.54 46.99
C SER A 128 35.69 -18.78 46.26
N TYR A 129 35.45 -19.98 46.79
CA TYR A 129 35.80 -21.24 46.12
C TYR A 129 35.07 -21.41 44.78
N LEU A 130 33.78 -21.08 44.74
CA LEU A 130 32.97 -21.15 43.51
C LEU A 130 33.27 -20.01 42.52
N ASN A 131 34.09 -19.05 42.91
CA ASN A 131 34.42 -17.85 42.15
C ASN A 131 33.17 -17.05 41.72
N TRP A 132 32.16 -16.98 42.58
CA TRP A 132 30.96 -16.19 42.30
C TRP A 132 31.26 -14.70 42.43
N THR A 133 30.97 -13.93 41.38
CA THR A 133 31.07 -12.46 41.37
C THR A 133 29.72 -11.80 41.58
N THR A 134 28.65 -12.45 41.10
CA THR A 134 27.28 -11.97 41.20
C THR A 134 26.34 -13.07 41.71
N PHE A 135 25.49 -12.75 42.69
CA PHE A 135 24.51 -13.69 43.26
C PHE A 135 23.32 -13.00 43.95
N ILE A 136 22.25 -13.75 44.18
CA ILE A 136 21.07 -13.31 44.93
C ILE A 136 21.16 -13.86 46.35
N VAL A 137 20.84 -13.05 47.35
CA VAL A 137 20.69 -13.47 48.75
C VAL A 137 19.22 -13.36 49.14
N ILE A 138 18.60 -14.48 49.48
CA ILE A 138 17.25 -14.54 50.03
C ILE A 138 17.39 -14.78 51.53
N SER A 139 16.75 -13.98 52.38
CA SER A 139 16.73 -14.18 53.83
C SER A 139 15.38 -13.88 54.49
N ASP A 140 15.09 -14.54 55.62
CA ASP A 140 13.88 -14.32 56.44
C ASP A 140 14.09 -13.28 57.56
N LYS A 141 15.28 -12.67 57.62
CA LYS A 141 15.62 -11.54 58.49
C LYS A 141 15.94 -10.32 57.65
N ILE A 142 15.49 -9.14 58.10
CA ILE A 142 15.93 -7.85 57.56
C ILE A 142 17.28 -7.52 58.17
N TYR A 143 18.32 -7.37 57.34
CA TYR A 143 19.60 -6.82 57.77
C TYR A 143 19.61 -5.34 57.42
N ASN A 144 19.87 -4.49 58.41
CA ASN A 144 20.01 -3.05 58.18
C ASN A 144 21.42 -2.74 57.67
N GLU A 145 21.61 -1.56 57.07
CA GLU A 145 22.90 -1.05 56.59
C GLU A 145 24.00 -1.02 57.67
N ASP A 146 23.62 -1.06 58.95
CA ASP A 146 24.52 -1.11 60.11
C ASP A 146 25.15 -2.49 60.38
N ASP A 147 24.78 -3.55 59.65
CA ASP A 147 25.40 -4.88 59.78
C ASP A 147 26.74 -4.94 59.01
N GLU A 148 27.71 -4.11 59.45
CA GLU A 148 28.98 -3.81 58.77
C GLU A 148 29.72 -5.06 58.30
N LEU A 149 29.64 -6.18 59.04
CA LEU A 149 30.32 -7.43 58.71
C LEU A 149 29.79 -8.08 57.43
N PHE A 150 28.47 -8.12 57.23
CA PHE A 150 27.87 -8.69 56.02
C PHE A 150 28.28 -7.87 54.79
N PHE A 151 28.18 -6.54 54.90
CA PHE A 151 28.57 -5.62 53.82
C PHE A 151 30.08 -5.66 53.55
N ASN A 152 30.92 -5.73 54.58
CA ASN A 152 32.38 -5.79 54.42
C ASN A 152 32.81 -7.08 53.71
N CYS A 153 32.24 -8.24 54.09
CA CYS A 153 32.53 -9.53 53.47
C CYS A 153 32.16 -9.59 51.98
N PHE A 154 31.09 -8.89 51.57
CA PHE A 154 30.60 -8.91 50.19
C PHE A 154 30.83 -7.59 49.42
N SER A 155 31.52 -6.61 49.99
CA SER A 155 31.76 -5.27 49.42
C SER A 155 32.40 -5.23 48.03
N LYS A 156 33.11 -6.30 47.64
CA LYS A 156 33.76 -6.45 46.32
C LYS A 156 32.95 -7.32 45.34
N LYS A 157 31.72 -7.69 45.70
CA LYS A 157 30.84 -8.59 44.95
C LYS A 157 29.53 -7.86 44.66
N ASP A 158 28.92 -8.21 43.54
CA ASP A 158 27.62 -7.66 43.15
C ASP A 158 26.53 -8.59 43.68
N TYR A 159 25.62 -8.11 44.53
CA TYR A 159 24.59 -8.98 45.08
C TYR A 159 23.26 -8.27 45.29
N HIS A 160 22.17 -9.02 45.09
CA HIS A 160 20.82 -8.54 45.34
C HIS A 160 20.25 -9.23 46.56
N TRP A 161 19.91 -8.46 47.58
CA TRP A 161 19.34 -8.97 48.82
C TRP A 161 17.82 -8.84 48.84
N PHE A 162 17.12 -9.92 49.19
CA PHE A 162 15.67 -9.96 49.31
C PHE A 162 15.23 -10.53 50.65
N TYR A 163 14.37 -9.77 51.33
CA TYR A 163 13.61 -10.25 52.46
C TYR A 163 12.39 -11.05 51.97
N PHE A 164 12.26 -12.30 52.39
CA PHE A 164 11.06 -13.10 52.20
C PHE A 164 10.56 -13.58 53.58
N ALA A 165 9.42 -13.05 54.01
CA ALA A 165 8.83 -13.43 55.29
C ALA A 165 8.49 -14.93 55.29
N ASN A 166 8.87 -15.62 56.37
CA ASN A 166 8.58 -17.04 56.56
C ASN A 166 7.06 -17.28 56.40
N SER A 167 6.65 -17.89 55.28
CA SER A 167 5.24 -18.09 54.92
C SER A 167 5.01 -19.55 54.53
N ASN A 168 3.92 -20.12 55.03
CA ASN A 168 3.51 -21.47 54.64
C ASN A 168 2.70 -21.48 53.32
N ASP A 169 2.53 -20.32 52.68
CA ASP A 169 1.76 -20.20 51.44
C ASP A 169 2.64 -20.42 50.21
N LYS A 170 2.39 -21.55 49.54
CA LYS A 170 3.06 -21.92 48.30
C LYS A 170 2.87 -20.86 47.20
N ASN A 171 1.69 -20.25 47.08
CA ASN A 171 1.42 -19.27 46.03
C ASN A 171 2.28 -18.00 46.19
N SER A 172 2.47 -17.56 47.43
CA SER A 172 3.34 -16.42 47.76
C SER A 172 4.80 -16.71 47.40
N SER A 173 5.29 -17.92 47.68
CA SER A 173 6.63 -18.37 47.26
C SER A 173 6.78 -18.44 45.74
N ASP A 174 5.81 -19.03 45.04
CA ASP A 174 5.82 -19.14 43.57
C ASP A 174 5.79 -17.76 42.88
N LEU A 175 5.02 -16.81 43.43
CA LEU A 175 4.97 -15.42 42.97
C LEU A 175 6.28 -14.68 43.22
N PHE A 176 6.88 -14.85 44.40
CA PHE A 176 8.17 -14.24 44.73
C PHE A 176 9.29 -14.77 43.84
N ILE A 177 9.40 -16.10 43.69
CA ILE A 177 10.40 -16.72 42.82
C ILE A 177 10.19 -16.29 41.37
N GLY A 178 8.95 -16.24 40.86
CA GLY A 178 8.68 -15.79 39.49
C GLY A 178 8.93 -14.29 39.28
N LYS A 179 8.22 -13.43 40.01
CA LYS A 179 8.22 -11.98 39.77
C LYS A 179 9.47 -11.24 40.23
N VAL A 180 10.19 -11.81 41.19
CA VAL A 180 11.39 -11.18 41.76
C VAL A 180 12.63 -11.92 41.28
N ILE A 181 12.79 -13.20 41.67
CA ILE A 181 14.05 -13.92 41.46
C ILE A 181 14.29 -14.20 39.97
N GLN A 182 13.32 -14.79 39.29
CA GLN A 182 13.44 -15.12 37.87
C GLN A 182 13.57 -13.87 37.00
N ALA A 183 12.89 -12.77 37.34
CA ALA A 183 12.96 -11.51 36.61
C ALA A 183 14.33 -10.80 36.67
N ILE A 184 15.18 -11.15 37.65
CA ILE A 184 16.55 -10.62 37.81
C ILE A 184 17.56 -11.39 36.94
N GLY A 185 17.26 -12.63 36.55
CA GLY A 185 18.13 -13.41 35.65
C GLY A 185 19.42 -13.96 36.26
N ILE A 186 19.71 -13.68 37.54
CA ILE A 186 20.91 -14.19 38.21
C ILE A 186 20.71 -15.66 38.63
N LYS A 187 21.62 -16.53 38.19
CA LYS A 187 21.57 -17.99 38.40
C LYS A 187 22.18 -18.48 39.73
N ASN A 188 22.91 -17.62 40.41
CA ASN A 188 23.57 -17.95 41.68
C ASN A 188 22.70 -17.46 42.84
N ILE A 189 22.20 -18.38 43.66
CA ILE A 189 21.23 -18.11 44.70
C ILE A 189 21.79 -18.58 46.04
N VAL A 190 21.73 -17.71 47.03
CA VAL A 190 22.08 -17.97 48.42
C VAL A 190 20.82 -17.83 49.26
N ILE A 191 20.48 -18.86 50.02
CA ILE A 191 19.32 -18.89 50.91
C ILE A 191 19.82 -18.94 52.35
N LEU A 192 19.51 -17.91 53.16
CA LEU A 192 19.98 -17.77 54.54
C LEU A 192 18.83 -17.67 55.54
N ASN A 193 19.00 -18.37 56.67
CA ASN A 193 18.16 -18.30 57.87
C ASN A 193 16.72 -18.83 57.76
N PHE A 194 16.28 -19.32 56.60
CA PHE A 194 14.98 -19.98 56.45
C PHE A 194 14.95 -21.34 57.17
N GLY A 195 14.05 -21.52 58.15
CA GLY A 195 13.75 -22.84 58.71
C GLY A 195 12.92 -23.70 57.73
N GLU A 196 11.71 -24.09 58.12
CA GLU A 196 10.79 -24.93 57.31
C GLU A 196 10.49 -24.35 55.92
N SER A 197 10.53 -23.02 55.76
CA SER A 197 10.29 -22.33 54.48
C SER A 197 11.37 -22.54 53.41
N THR A 198 12.57 -23.02 53.76
CA THR A 198 13.62 -23.32 52.77
C THR A 198 13.11 -24.30 51.72
N ASN A 199 12.40 -25.34 52.15
CA ASN A 199 11.87 -26.36 51.26
C ASN A 199 10.76 -25.85 50.35
N LEU A 200 9.98 -24.86 50.80
CA LEU A 200 8.98 -24.21 49.95
C LEU A 200 9.67 -23.41 48.84
N LEU A 201 10.69 -22.61 49.18
CA LEU A 201 11.49 -21.87 48.20
C LEU A 201 12.17 -22.79 47.20
N LEU A 202 12.81 -23.87 47.65
CA LEU A 202 13.46 -24.84 46.77
C LEU A 202 12.46 -25.56 45.85
N LYS A 203 11.27 -25.91 46.36
CA LYS A 203 10.19 -26.46 45.52
C LYS A 203 9.71 -25.45 44.48
N SER A 204 9.56 -24.17 44.85
CA SER A 204 9.21 -23.11 43.91
C SER A 204 10.30 -22.87 42.86
N LEU A 205 11.58 -22.88 43.24
CA LEU A 205 12.73 -22.82 42.32
C LEU A 205 12.73 -24.00 41.34
N SER A 206 12.46 -25.21 41.84
CA SER A 206 12.33 -26.42 41.00
C SER A 206 11.17 -26.30 40.02
N GLN A 207 9.97 -25.91 40.51
CA GLN A 207 8.76 -25.78 39.69
C GLN A 207 8.88 -24.68 38.63
N LYS A 208 9.62 -23.60 38.93
CA LYS A 208 9.93 -22.52 37.98
C LYS A 208 11.12 -22.83 37.07
N SER A 209 11.62 -24.08 37.09
CA SER A 209 12.75 -24.53 36.27
C SER A 209 14.03 -23.72 36.46
N LEU A 210 14.26 -23.19 37.66
CA LEU A 210 15.49 -22.49 38.02
C LEU A 210 16.57 -23.44 38.52
N LEU A 211 16.24 -24.64 39.00
CA LEU A 211 17.23 -25.66 39.38
C LEU A 211 17.74 -26.45 38.17
N THR A 212 18.46 -25.79 37.26
CA THR A 212 18.96 -26.40 36.01
C THR A 212 20.48 -26.28 35.89
N LYS A 213 21.06 -26.99 34.91
CA LYS A 213 22.51 -26.95 34.62
C LYS A 213 23.02 -25.51 34.51
N GLY A 214 24.07 -25.20 35.28
CA GLY A 214 24.67 -23.86 35.35
C GLY A 214 24.08 -22.95 36.42
N THR A 215 23.10 -23.42 37.20
CA THR A 215 22.57 -22.73 38.38
C THR A 215 23.41 -23.09 39.59
N GLY A 216 23.61 -22.15 40.50
CA GLY A 216 24.26 -22.37 41.78
C GLY A 216 23.31 -22.11 42.92
N VAL A 217 23.15 -23.05 43.87
CA VAL A 217 22.33 -22.82 45.06
C VAL A 217 23.12 -23.17 46.31
N ILE A 218 23.31 -22.19 47.19
CA ILE A 218 23.89 -22.36 48.52
C ILE A 218 22.79 -22.15 49.56
N VAL A 219 22.64 -23.10 50.47
CA VAL A 219 21.77 -22.96 51.64
C VAL A 219 22.62 -22.95 52.90
N GLY A 220 22.46 -21.90 53.71
CA GLY A 220 23.23 -21.70 54.94
C GLY A 220 22.39 -21.66 56.21
N SER A 221 23.08 -21.75 57.36
CA SER A 221 22.48 -21.56 58.69
C SER A 221 21.38 -22.60 58.99
N LYS A 222 20.30 -22.15 59.65
CA LYS A 222 19.13 -22.92 60.08
C LYS A 222 18.31 -23.52 58.93
N GLY A 223 18.68 -23.35 57.66
CA GLY A 223 17.99 -23.96 56.52
C GLY A 223 18.63 -25.24 55.99
N SER A 224 19.77 -25.64 56.53
CA SER A 224 20.55 -26.79 56.02
C SER A 224 19.93 -28.17 56.28
N TRP A 225 18.87 -28.26 57.07
CA TRP A 225 18.15 -29.51 57.34
C TRP A 225 16.94 -29.68 56.41
N GLY A 226 16.59 -30.93 56.14
CA GLY A 226 15.40 -31.30 55.37
C GLY A 226 15.43 -30.95 53.87
N LEU A 227 16.58 -30.56 53.32
CA LEU A 227 16.73 -30.06 51.94
C LEU A 227 16.27 -31.05 50.86
N TYR A 228 15.63 -30.53 49.82
CA TYR A 228 15.22 -31.25 48.62
C TYR A 228 15.76 -30.58 47.36
N GLY A 229 16.35 -31.36 46.45
CA GLY A 229 16.83 -30.92 45.14
C GLY A 229 18.32 -31.24 44.92
N ASP A 230 18.63 -32.02 43.89
CA ASP A 230 19.99 -32.43 43.59
C ASP A 230 20.88 -31.25 43.20
N GLY A 231 22.14 -31.32 43.62
CA GLY A 231 23.15 -30.31 43.33
C GLY A 231 23.15 -29.09 44.26
N ILE A 232 22.22 -29.02 45.22
CA ILE A 232 22.23 -27.96 46.23
C ILE A 232 23.46 -28.14 47.13
N ILE A 233 24.18 -27.04 47.36
CA ILE A 233 25.26 -26.98 48.34
C ILE A 233 24.68 -26.44 49.63
N ALA A 234 24.94 -27.11 50.74
CA ALA A 234 24.58 -26.59 52.04
C ALA A 234 25.77 -26.65 52.99
N TYR A 235 25.79 -25.80 54.00
CA TYR A 235 26.74 -25.92 55.08
C TYR A 235 25.99 -25.93 56.41
N SER A 236 26.34 -26.91 57.24
CA SER A 236 25.78 -27.12 58.56
C SER A 236 26.90 -27.07 59.58
N GLU A 237 26.59 -26.68 60.81
CA GLU A 237 27.56 -26.77 61.91
C GLU A 237 28.00 -28.22 62.10
N LEU A 238 29.30 -28.40 62.39
CA LEU A 238 29.89 -29.73 62.58
C LEU A 238 29.15 -30.47 63.70
N GLY A 239 28.64 -31.67 63.41
CA GLY A 239 27.83 -32.48 64.32
C GLY A 239 26.30 -32.38 64.12
N LEU A 240 25.82 -31.42 63.33
CA LEU A 240 24.37 -31.22 63.06
C LEU A 240 23.92 -31.74 61.69
N GLU A 241 24.82 -32.36 60.92
CA GLU A 241 24.62 -32.71 59.50
C GLU A 241 23.49 -33.73 59.27
N SER A 242 23.24 -34.58 60.27
CA SER A 242 22.25 -35.65 60.23
C SER A 242 20.82 -35.22 60.59
N ALA A 243 20.60 -33.92 60.84
CA ALA A 243 19.30 -33.38 61.20
C ALA A 243 18.31 -33.41 60.02
N ASP A 244 17.24 -34.18 60.10
CA ASP A 244 16.17 -34.27 59.09
C ASP A 244 15.05 -33.25 59.29
N SER A 245 15.00 -32.62 60.46
CA SER A 245 13.95 -31.71 60.90
C SER A 245 14.54 -30.60 61.75
N TYR A 246 13.82 -29.48 61.85
CA TYR A 246 14.17 -28.35 62.72
C TYR A 246 14.41 -28.81 64.16
N TYR A 247 13.51 -29.63 64.70
CA TYR A 247 13.57 -30.11 66.07
C TYR A 247 14.81 -30.96 66.34
N LYS A 248 15.19 -31.83 65.39
CA LYS A 248 16.40 -32.64 65.48
C LYS A 248 17.67 -31.80 65.33
N TYR A 249 17.62 -30.74 64.53
CA TYR A 249 18.73 -29.79 64.36
C TYR A 249 19.06 -29.08 65.68
N GLU A 250 18.08 -28.43 66.29
CA GLU A 250 18.24 -27.74 67.59
C GLU A 250 18.58 -28.74 68.71
N GLY A 251 17.96 -29.93 68.68
CA GLY A 251 18.25 -31.01 69.63
C GLY A 251 19.68 -31.54 69.56
N LEU A 252 20.23 -31.75 68.35
CA LEU A 252 21.63 -32.12 68.18
C LEU A 252 22.60 -31.04 68.64
N ALA A 253 22.23 -29.75 68.54
CA ALA A 253 23.03 -28.64 69.04
C ALA A 253 23.11 -28.66 70.57
N PHE A 254 21.99 -28.89 71.26
CA PHE A 254 22.01 -29.13 72.70
C PHE A 254 22.78 -30.38 73.10
N ILE A 255 22.61 -31.49 72.36
CA ILE A 255 23.39 -32.72 72.61
C ILE A 255 24.89 -32.45 72.49
N LYS A 256 25.31 -31.70 71.48
CA LYS A 256 26.70 -31.30 71.28
C LYS A 256 27.20 -30.44 72.45
N PHE A 257 26.39 -29.50 72.93
CA PHE A 257 26.71 -28.66 74.08
C PHE A 257 26.81 -29.47 75.39
N LEU A 258 25.89 -30.41 75.63
CA LEU A 258 25.95 -31.31 76.79
C LEU A 258 27.15 -32.26 76.72
N ASN A 259 27.49 -32.78 75.55
CA ASN A 259 28.69 -33.60 75.35
C ASN A 259 29.97 -32.80 75.64
N LEU A 260 30.00 -31.50 75.33
CA LEU A 260 31.09 -30.61 75.73
C LEU A 260 31.17 -30.51 77.27
N ILE A 261 30.03 -30.34 77.95
CA ILE A 261 29.98 -30.31 79.42
C ILE A 261 30.45 -31.65 80.01
N LEU A 262 30.03 -32.80 79.47
CA LEU A 262 30.43 -34.12 79.95
C LEU A 262 31.92 -34.41 79.74
N SER A 263 32.59 -33.70 78.82
CA SER A 263 34.04 -33.80 78.65
C SER A 263 34.83 -33.09 79.76
N PHE A 264 34.13 -32.32 80.62
CA PHE A 264 34.68 -31.74 81.84
C PHE A 264 34.62 -32.73 83.01
N PRO A 265 35.66 -32.83 83.86
CA PRO A 265 35.63 -33.72 85.03
C PRO A 265 34.51 -33.30 86.00
N LEU A 266 33.63 -34.23 86.37
CA LEU A 266 32.44 -34.00 87.22
C LEU A 266 32.75 -33.61 88.70
N ALA A 267 34.02 -33.54 89.10
CA ALA A 267 34.43 -33.30 90.50
C ALA A 267 34.73 -31.82 90.83
N SER A 268 34.39 -30.89 89.94
CA SER A 268 34.86 -29.49 89.95
C SER A 268 33.70 -28.48 90.02
N ASN A 269 33.95 -27.29 90.59
CA ASN A 269 32.90 -26.28 90.87
C ASN A 269 32.40 -25.57 89.58
N SER A 270 31.28 -24.84 89.68
CA SER A 270 30.65 -24.12 88.55
C SER A 270 31.56 -23.06 87.90
N LEU A 271 32.45 -22.42 88.66
CA LEU A 271 33.41 -21.44 88.15
C LEU A 271 34.48 -22.09 87.26
N GLU A 272 34.94 -23.30 87.59
CA GLU A 272 35.89 -24.06 86.76
C GLU A 272 35.22 -24.57 85.47
N LEU A 273 33.94 -24.94 85.53
CA LEU A 273 33.16 -25.29 84.34
C LEU A 273 33.00 -24.10 83.39
N ILE A 274 32.75 -22.89 83.90
CA ILE A 274 32.73 -21.66 83.07
C ILE A 274 34.10 -21.39 82.46
N GLY A 275 35.18 -21.49 83.24
CA GLY A 275 36.54 -21.35 82.72
C GLY A 275 36.85 -22.36 81.61
N PHE A 276 36.35 -23.60 81.74
CA PHE A 276 36.43 -24.63 80.71
C PHE A 276 35.60 -24.27 79.47
N LEU A 277 34.36 -23.83 79.64
CA LEU A 277 33.49 -23.43 78.52
C LEU A 277 34.08 -22.21 77.79
N ASN A 278 34.55 -21.18 78.48
CA ASN A 278 35.22 -20.02 77.89
C ASN A 278 36.50 -20.38 77.11
N LYS A 279 37.20 -21.47 77.48
CA LYS A 279 38.38 -21.95 76.74
C LYS A 279 38.02 -22.78 75.50
N ASN A 280 36.83 -23.40 75.49
CA ASN A 280 36.36 -24.27 74.41
C ASN A 280 35.23 -23.63 73.57
N THR A 281 34.98 -22.34 73.78
CA THR A 281 34.09 -21.50 73.00
C THR A 281 34.84 -20.25 72.59
N VAL A 282 34.36 -19.55 71.56
CA VAL A 282 34.87 -18.25 71.11
C VAL A 282 33.73 -17.26 71.29
N ASP A 283 33.93 -16.23 72.12
CA ASP A 283 32.89 -15.25 72.46
C ASP A 283 31.57 -15.89 72.90
N HIS A 284 31.65 -16.93 73.74
CA HIS A 284 30.51 -17.73 74.22
C HIS A 284 29.78 -18.57 73.15
N HIS A 285 30.31 -18.65 71.91
CA HIS A 285 29.80 -19.49 70.84
C HIS A 285 30.67 -20.74 70.60
N PRO A 286 30.12 -21.83 70.05
CA PRO A 286 30.93 -22.98 69.64
C PRO A 286 31.94 -22.59 68.55
N PHE A 287 33.05 -23.34 68.45
CA PHE A 287 34.07 -23.09 67.41
C PHE A 287 33.46 -23.07 65.99
N PRO A 288 33.94 -22.20 65.09
CA PRO A 288 33.40 -21.95 63.74
C PRO A 288 33.71 -23.08 62.76
N ASN A 289 33.28 -24.29 63.09
CA ASN A 289 33.52 -25.50 62.33
C ASN A 289 32.22 -25.91 61.64
N PHE A 290 32.27 -25.98 60.31
CA PHE A 290 31.14 -26.37 59.47
C PHE A 290 31.49 -27.58 58.62
N THR A 291 30.46 -28.33 58.25
CA THR A 291 30.54 -29.40 57.27
C THR A 291 29.82 -28.96 56.00
N LEU A 292 30.50 -29.14 54.87
CA LEU A 292 29.93 -28.89 53.55
C LEU A 292 29.17 -30.13 53.09
N LEU A 293 27.89 -29.92 52.80
CA LEU A 293 26.94 -30.91 52.33
C LEU A 293 26.61 -30.64 50.86
N ASN A 294 26.39 -31.71 50.10
CA ASN A 294 25.88 -31.64 48.74
C ASN A 294 24.78 -32.67 48.58
N ILE A 295 23.64 -32.24 48.06
CA ILE A 295 22.48 -33.11 47.86
C ILE A 295 22.68 -33.90 46.57
N GLU A 296 22.75 -35.22 46.65
CA GLU A 296 22.90 -36.13 45.50
C GLU A 296 21.86 -37.25 45.63
N ASP A 297 21.10 -37.51 44.57
CA ASP A 297 20.01 -38.50 44.55
C ASP A 297 19.02 -38.32 45.73
N SER A 298 18.71 -37.06 46.07
CA SER A 298 17.91 -36.67 47.24
C SER A 298 18.49 -37.05 48.61
N GLU A 299 19.75 -37.50 48.67
CA GLU A 299 20.48 -37.80 49.90
C GLU A 299 21.57 -36.76 50.18
N ARG A 300 21.94 -36.60 51.45
CA ARG A 300 22.97 -35.64 51.87
C ARG A 300 24.31 -36.31 51.93
N SER A 301 25.22 -35.88 51.06
CA SER A 301 26.60 -36.34 51.09
C SER A 301 27.52 -35.30 51.71
N ILE A 302 28.37 -35.73 52.65
CA ILE A 302 29.43 -34.86 53.20
C ILE A 302 30.56 -34.76 52.18
N LYS A 303 30.86 -33.55 51.72
CA LYS A 303 31.84 -33.26 50.66
C LYS A 303 33.07 -32.49 51.14
N GLY A 304 33.01 -31.88 52.32
CA GLY A 304 34.10 -31.05 52.81
C GLY A 304 33.86 -30.52 54.22
N LYS A 305 34.81 -29.74 54.72
CA LYS A 305 34.75 -29.07 56.02
C LYS A 305 35.30 -27.65 55.93
N ILE A 306 34.74 -26.74 56.71
CA ILE A 306 35.18 -25.36 56.85
C ILE A 306 35.69 -25.19 58.29
N TYR A 307 36.98 -24.91 58.43
CA TYR A 307 37.64 -24.71 59.73
C TYR A 307 38.21 -23.30 59.77
N ASN A 308 37.76 -22.45 60.71
CA ASN A 308 38.20 -21.05 60.84
C ASN A 308 38.19 -20.31 59.48
N GLY A 309 37.08 -20.40 58.75
CA GLY A 309 36.94 -19.78 57.43
C GLY A 309 37.71 -20.49 56.30
N ASN A 310 38.51 -21.53 56.54
CA ASN A 310 39.19 -22.25 55.46
C ASN A 310 38.39 -23.47 54.98
N LEU A 311 37.95 -23.44 53.72
CA LEU A 311 37.20 -24.54 53.09
C LEU A 311 38.15 -25.62 52.56
N THR A 312 37.92 -26.86 52.97
CA THR A 312 38.60 -28.06 52.47
C THR A 312 37.57 -29.02 51.86
N ILE A 313 37.75 -29.39 50.59
CA ILE A 313 36.83 -30.28 49.87
C ILE A 313 37.50 -31.64 49.70
N SER A 314 36.83 -32.69 50.18
CA SER A 314 37.32 -34.07 50.14
C SER A 314 36.75 -34.88 48.97
N LYS A 315 35.65 -34.43 48.36
CA LYS A 315 34.95 -35.09 47.23
C LYS A 315 34.38 -34.05 46.26
N SER A 316 34.30 -34.38 44.97
CA SER A 316 33.72 -33.49 43.96
C SER A 316 32.26 -33.12 44.28
N LEU A 317 31.90 -31.86 43.99
CA LEU A 317 30.54 -31.35 44.09
C LEU A 317 29.79 -31.60 42.78
N ILE A 318 28.50 -31.88 42.90
CA ILE A 318 27.54 -31.75 41.80
C ILE A 318 26.67 -30.51 42.02
N TYR A 319 26.18 -29.95 40.92
CA TYR A 319 25.36 -28.74 40.86
C TYR A 319 24.00 -29.07 40.23
N PRO A 320 22.97 -28.22 40.39
CA PRO A 320 21.65 -28.42 39.83
C PRO A 320 21.68 -28.87 38.37
N GLY A 321 20.80 -29.81 38.01
CA GLY A 321 20.84 -30.51 36.72
C GLY A 321 21.95 -31.56 36.60
N ASN A 322 22.44 -32.09 37.72
CA ASN A 322 23.49 -33.11 37.82
C ASN A 322 24.77 -32.75 37.06
N SER A 323 25.16 -31.48 37.14
CA SER A 323 26.36 -30.98 36.48
C SER A 323 27.57 -31.06 37.40
N SER A 324 28.74 -31.43 36.86
CA SER A 324 30.03 -31.29 37.54
C SER A 324 30.72 -29.95 37.27
N ILE A 325 30.12 -29.10 36.44
CA ILE A 325 30.69 -27.81 36.04
C ILE A 325 30.31 -26.75 37.08
N ILE A 326 31.32 -26.04 37.60
CA ILE A 326 31.13 -24.94 38.55
C ILE A 326 30.25 -23.85 37.89
N PRO A 327 29.11 -23.46 38.50
CA PRO A 327 28.23 -22.42 37.95
C PRO A 327 28.88 -21.06 38.18
N ASN A 328 29.70 -20.61 37.24
CA ASN A 328 30.44 -19.34 37.33
C ASN A 328 29.86 -18.23 36.44
N SER A 329 28.97 -18.56 35.50
CA SER A 329 28.26 -17.56 34.70
C SER A 329 27.09 -17.00 35.50
N PRO A 330 27.11 -15.70 35.87
CA PRO A 330 26.07 -15.12 36.69
C PRO A 330 24.75 -14.91 35.93
N THR A 331 24.80 -14.80 34.59
CA THR A 331 23.67 -14.39 33.76
C THR A 331 22.91 -15.56 33.15
N THR A 332 21.64 -15.30 32.84
CA THR A 332 20.78 -16.23 32.12
C THR A 332 20.87 -16.03 30.61
N ASP A 333 21.50 -16.98 29.93
CA ASP A 333 21.53 -17.03 28.48
C ASP A 333 20.14 -17.31 27.88
N ILE A 334 19.74 -16.44 26.95
CA ILE A 334 18.54 -16.57 26.13
C ILE A 334 19.01 -16.72 24.68
N ASN A 335 18.96 -17.95 24.18
CA ASN A 335 19.35 -18.25 22.80
C ASN A 335 18.16 -18.08 21.85
N ILE A 336 18.33 -17.31 20.78
CA ILE A 336 17.36 -17.20 19.69
C ILE A 336 17.96 -17.85 18.44
N TRP A 337 17.15 -18.61 17.71
CA TRP A 337 17.59 -19.20 16.45
C TRP A 337 17.21 -18.30 15.27
N ILE A 338 18.12 -18.15 14.31
CA ILE A 338 17.87 -17.39 13.08
C ILE A 338 18.22 -18.26 11.88
N ALA A 339 17.25 -18.44 10.99
CA ALA A 339 17.47 -19.07 9.70
C ALA A 339 18.27 -18.12 8.81
N ASP A 340 19.56 -18.38 8.60
CA ASP A 340 20.42 -17.45 7.83
C ASP A 340 20.66 -17.84 6.37
N GLY A 341 20.54 -19.13 6.05
CA GLY A 341 20.56 -19.64 4.69
C GLY A 341 21.93 -19.63 4.03
N THR A 342 23.00 -19.49 4.81
CA THR A 342 24.37 -19.36 4.33
C THR A 342 24.98 -20.68 3.84
N ILE A 343 24.56 -21.84 4.39
CA ILE A 343 25.11 -23.17 4.07
C ILE A 343 23.96 -24.18 3.80
N ASN A 344 23.15 -23.94 2.77
CA ASN A 344 22.07 -24.87 2.40
C ASN A 344 22.58 -26.10 1.61
N PRO A 345 21.91 -27.27 1.75
CA PRO A 345 22.13 -28.41 0.86
C PRO A 345 21.69 -28.07 -0.56
N GLY A 346 22.61 -28.10 -1.52
CA GLY A 346 22.34 -27.81 -2.94
C GLY A 346 23.32 -26.86 -3.62
N GLY A 347 24.15 -26.15 -2.84
CA GLY A 347 25.26 -25.34 -3.37
C GLY A 347 24.90 -23.96 -3.93
N ASP A 348 23.63 -23.65 -4.16
CA ASP A 348 23.19 -22.31 -4.54
C ASP A 348 22.71 -21.53 -3.30
N SER A 349 23.47 -20.50 -2.93
CA SER A 349 22.99 -19.48 -2.01
C SER A 349 21.88 -18.69 -2.70
N ASP A 350 20.61 -18.97 -2.39
CA ASP A 350 19.53 -18.10 -2.83
C ASP A 350 19.71 -16.73 -2.16
N ILE A 351 20.11 -15.74 -2.96
CA ILE A 351 20.37 -14.36 -2.53
C ILE A 351 19.13 -13.80 -1.82
N LEU A 352 17.91 -14.26 -2.15
CA LEU A 352 16.65 -13.79 -1.55
C LEU A 352 16.41 -14.29 -0.13
N ALA A 353 16.90 -15.47 0.24
CA ALA A 353 16.67 -15.99 1.59
C ALA A 353 17.77 -15.56 2.58
N THR A 354 18.99 -15.26 2.10
CA THR A 354 20.06 -14.67 2.93
C THR A 354 19.88 -13.18 3.16
N THR A 355 19.16 -12.48 2.27
CA THR A 355 18.97 -11.03 2.34
C THR A 355 18.35 -10.60 3.69
N PRO A 356 17.12 -11.03 4.09
CA PRO A 356 16.44 -10.48 5.26
C PRO A 356 17.21 -10.58 6.59
N THR A 357 18.14 -11.53 6.71
CA THR A 357 18.90 -11.82 7.93
C THR A 357 19.59 -10.59 8.53
N ALA A 358 20.14 -9.71 7.71
CA ALA A 358 20.78 -8.47 8.16
C ALA A 358 19.80 -7.54 8.89
N GLY A 359 18.51 -7.55 8.52
CA GLY A 359 17.47 -6.81 9.23
C GLY A 359 17.23 -7.34 10.63
N ALA A 360 17.24 -8.67 10.81
CA ALA A 360 17.11 -9.30 12.13
C ALA A 360 18.34 -9.05 13.02
N PHE A 361 19.56 -9.07 12.45
CA PHE A 361 20.77 -8.73 13.20
C PHE A 361 20.79 -7.26 13.63
N TYR A 362 20.38 -6.37 12.74
CA TYR A 362 20.23 -4.96 13.07
C TYR A 362 19.20 -4.74 14.18
N ALA A 363 18.08 -5.48 14.17
CA ALA A 363 17.11 -5.44 15.27
C ALA A 363 17.73 -5.84 16.59
N LEU A 364 18.56 -6.89 16.62
CA LEU A 364 19.24 -7.31 17.84
C LEU A 364 20.23 -6.26 18.35
N SER A 365 21.08 -5.71 17.46
CA SER A 365 22.06 -4.67 17.84
C SER A 365 21.35 -3.40 18.34
N TYR A 366 20.32 -2.96 17.59
CA TYR A 366 19.48 -1.83 17.97
C TYR A 366 18.81 -2.07 19.32
N TRP A 367 18.11 -3.20 19.48
CA TRP A 367 17.38 -3.52 20.70
C TRP A 367 18.30 -3.57 21.92
N LYS A 368 19.50 -4.16 21.81
CA LYS A 368 20.52 -4.19 22.88
C LYS A 368 21.03 -2.79 23.25
N SER A 369 21.05 -1.84 22.30
CA SER A 369 21.50 -0.48 22.56
C SER A 369 20.48 0.37 23.34
N ILE A 370 19.19 0.00 23.28
CA ILE A 370 18.09 0.75 23.93
C ILE A 370 17.45 0.01 25.10
N HIS A 371 17.67 -1.30 25.24
CA HIS A 371 17.19 -2.11 26.36
C HIS A 371 18.36 -2.79 27.07
N SER A 372 18.48 -2.56 28.37
CA SER A 372 19.23 -3.45 29.26
C SER A 372 18.28 -4.49 29.85
N LEU A 373 18.66 -5.77 29.74
CA LEU A 373 18.09 -6.83 30.56
C LEU A 373 19.17 -7.24 31.56
N ASP A 374 19.19 -6.57 32.70
CA ASP A 374 20.14 -6.86 33.75
C ASP A 374 20.02 -8.34 34.15
N GLY A 375 21.16 -9.03 34.22
CA GLY A 375 21.21 -10.46 34.53
C GLY A 375 20.86 -11.43 33.39
N PHE A 376 20.55 -10.95 32.18
CA PHE A 376 20.32 -11.80 31.00
C PHE A 376 21.28 -11.50 29.86
N GLU A 377 21.67 -12.54 29.13
CA GLU A 377 22.43 -12.40 27.90
C GLU A 377 21.65 -12.99 26.72
N VAL A 378 21.19 -12.13 25.81
CA VAL A 378 20.53 -12.58 24.58
C VAL A 378 21.58 -12.94 23.55
N SER A 379 21.71 -14.23 23.27
CA SER A 379 22.60 -14.79 22.25
C SER A 379 21.81 -15.28 21.03
N VAL A 380 22.48 -15.36 19.89
CA VAL A 380 21.89 -15.83 18.65
C VAL A 380 22.67 -17.02 18.12
N THR A 381 21.94 -18.08 17.78
CA THR A 381 22.48 -19.22 17.04
C THR A 381 22.00 -19.16 15.60
N HIS A 382 22.98 -19.10 14.70
CA HIS A 382 22.78 -19.21 13.27
C HIS A 382 22.45 -20.66 12.91
N THR A 383 21.44 -20.85 12.07
CA THR A 383 21.05 -22.17 11.64
C THR A 383 20.59 -22.20 10.19
N ASP A 384 21.05 -23.23 9.48
CA ASP A 384 20.65 -23.53 8.11
C ASP A 384 19.63 -24.66 8.03
N CYS A 385 19.02 -25.08 9.15
CA CYS A 385 18.11 -26.23 9.23
C CYS A 385 16.77 -26.02 8.46
N GLY A 386 16.84 -25.85 7.14
CA GLY A 386 15.72 -25.50 6.27
C GLY A 386 15.51 -23.99 6.16
N ALA A 387 16.46 -23.25 5.57
CA ALA A 387 16.34 -21.81 5.36
C ALA A 387 15.88 -21.46 3.93
N THR A 388 16.54 -22.00 2.89
CA THR A 388 16.20 -21.73 1.47
C THR A 388 15.54 -22.94 0.80
N VAL A 389 15.89 -24.15 1.21
CA VAL A 389 15.36 -25.42 0.70
C VAL A 389 15.01 -26.33 1.87
N PHE A 390 13.90 -27.06 1.77
CA PHE A 390 13.50 -28.04 2.79
C PHE A 390 13.85 -29.46 2.36
N ASP A 391 14.80 -30.07 3.07
CA ASP A 391 15.05 -31.52 3.05
C ASP A 391 14.82 -32.08 4.46
N LEU A 392 13.94 -33.07 4.56
CA LEU A 392 13.51 -33.62 5.85
C LEU A 392 14.68 -34.26 6.64
N THR A 393 15.54 -35.00 5.95
CA THR A 393 16.64 -35.76 6.60
C THR A 393 17.71 -34.80 7.12
N TYR A 394 18.06 -33.81 6.30
CA TYR A 394 18.98 -32.75 6.66
C TYR A 394 18.43 -31.90 7.80
N ALA A 395 17.18 -31.41 7.72
CA ALA A 395 16.56 -30.60 8.76
C ALA A 395 16.50 -31.34 10.09
N TYR A 396 16.09 -32.61 10.10
CA TYR A 396 16.07 -33.45 11.31
C TYR A 396 17.46 -33.61 11.93
N SER A 397 18.47 -33.96 11.12
CA SER A 397 19.86 -34.09 11.57
C SER A 397 20.43 -32.78 12.10
N CYS A 398 20.10 -31.66 11.45
CA CYS A 398 20.54 -30.33 11.81
C CYS A 398 19.92 -29.88 13.15
N PHE A 399 18.58 -29.92 13.29
CA PHE A 399 17.91 -29.54 14.54
C PHE A 399 18.29 -30.46 15.71
N SER A 400 18.51 -31.75 15.46
CA SER A 400 18.97 -32.69 16.48
C SER A 400 20.28 -32.26 17.16
N LYS A 401 21.19 -31.62 16.41
CA LYS A 401 22.45 -31.08 16.97
C LYS A 401 22.24 -29.84 17.83
N LEU A 402 21.19 -29.06 17.53
CA LEU A 402 20.86 -27.83 18.25
C LEU A 402 20.06 -28.08 19.54
N LEU A 403 19.56 -29.31 19.76
CA LEU A 403 18.85 -29.70 20.99
C LEU A 403 19.67 -29.51 22.28
N ALA A 404 21.00 -29.45 22.19
CA ALA A 404 21.86 -29.19 23.33
C ALA A 404 21.69 -27.76 23.89
N THR A 405 21.27 -26.81 23.04
CA THR A 405 21.07 -25.38 23.37
C THR A 405 19.78 -24.86 22.71
N PRO A 406 18.60 -25.37 23.13
CA PRO A 406 17.33 -25.06 22.49
C PRO A 406 17.06 -23.56 22.50
N GLY A 407 16.65 -23.04 21.36
CA GLY A 407 16.25 -21.64 21.22
C GLY A 407 14.92 -21.38 21.94
N VAL A 408 14.73 -20.16 22.46
CA VAL A 408 13.43 -19.73 22.99
C VAL A 408 12.46 -19.34 21.88
N GLY A 409 12.97 -18.98 20.71
CA GLY A 409 12.20 -18.63 19.52
C GLY A 409 13.05 -18.83 18.27
N TYR A 410 12.38 -19.00 17.13
CA TYR A 410 13.03 -19.23 15.84
C TYR A 410 12.52 -18.26 14.78
N LEU A 411 13.41 -17.39 14.29
CA LEU A 411 13.15 -16.58 13.09
C LEU A 411 13.35 -17.47 11.87
N THR A 412 12.24 -17.88 11.25
CA THR A 412 12.20 -18.96 10.26
C THR A 412 12.21 -18.43 8.82
N SER A 413 12.19 -19.36 7.84
CA SER A 413 12.26 -19.07 6.40
C SER A 413 11.16 -18.11 5.91
N LEU A 414 11.46 -17.39 4.83
CA LEU A 414 10.50 -16.61 4.04
C LEU A 414 9.49 -17.50 3.29
N TYR A 415 9.79 -18.79 3.13
CA TYR A 415 8.98 -19.70 2.34
C TYR A 415 8.03 -20.52 3.23
N PRO A 416 6.70 -20.48 2.99
CA PRO A 416 5.71 -21.12 3.85
C PRO A 416 5.89 -22.63 4.03
N TYR A 417 6.18 -23.35 2.93
CA TYR A 417 6.36 -24.80 2.98
C TYR A 417 7.58 -25.21 3.81
N ILE A 418 8.64 -24.40 3.79
CA ILE A 418 9.86 -24.63 4.57
C ILE A 418 9.59 -24.35 6.05
N ALA A 419 8.95 -23.22 6.36
CA ALA A 419 8.60 -22.86 7.73
C ALA A 419 7.72 -23.95 8.40
N ILE A 420 6.70 -24.44 7.68
CA ILE A 420 5.86 -25.55 8.12
C ILE A 420 6.67 -26.83 8.31
N GLY A 421 7.52 -27.17 7.33
CA GLY A 421 8.39 -28.34 7.40
C GLY A 421 9.27 -28.34 8.66
N ASN A 422 9.87 -27.19 8.99
CA ASN A 422 10.69 -27.01 10.18
C ASN A 422 9.88 -27.20 11.48
N ILE A 423 8.65 -26.69 11.53
CA ILE A 423 7.74 -26.89 12.67
C ILE A 423 7.46 -28.39 12.87
N LEU A 424 7.14 -29.11 11.79
CA LEU A 424 6.86 -30.54 11.86
C LEU A 424 8.06 -31.35 12.33
N VAL A 425 9.27 -30.98 11.91
CA VAL A 425 10.51 -31.59 12.39
C VAL A 425 10.72 -31.32 13.88
N LEU A 426 10.57 -30.08 14.35
CA LEU A 426 10.73 -29.76 15.76
C LEU A 426 9.69 -30.44 16.65
N ARG A 427 8.43 -30.55 16.19
CA ARG A 427 7.40 -31.36 16.87
C ARG A 427 7.82 -32.82 16.99
N SER A 428 8.43 -33.41 15.95
CA SER A 428 8.94 -34.78 16.02
C SER A 428 10.10 -34.96 17.01
N LEU A 429 10.80 -33.86 17.34
CA LEU A 429 11.84 -33.79 18.38
C LEU A 429 11.28 -33.35 19.74
N ASN A 430 9.95 -33.33 19.93
CA ASN A 430 9.25 -32.89 21.14
C ASN A 430 9.50 -31.42 21.53
N LEU A 431 9.69 -30.54 20.54
CA LEU A 431 9.81 -29.09 20.74
C LEU A 431 8.70 -28.34 19.98
N SER A 432 8.09 -27.35 20.64
CA SER A 432 7.10 -26.44 20.04
C SER A 432 7.54 -24.99 20.21
N ILE A 433 8.74 -24.69 19.71
CA ILE A 433 9.33 -23.35 19.77
C ILE A 433 8.48 -22.39 18.92
N PRO A 434 8.24 -21.13 19.32
CA PRO A 434 7.57 -20.15 18.47
C PRO A 434 8.37 -19.82 17.20
N HIS A 435 7.73 -19.92 16.04
CA HIS A 435 8.29 -19.56 14.73
C HIS A 435 7.73 -18.21 14.27
N ILE A 436 8.61 -17.27 13.91
CA ILE A 436 8.22 -15.99 13.32
C ILE A 436 8.86 -15.86 11.94
N SER A 437 8.03 -15.74 10.89
CA SER A 437 8.50 -15.54 9.53
C SER A 437 8.33 -14.09 9.05
N PRO A 438 9.34 -13.51 8.38
CA PRO A 438 9.21 -12.20 7.76
C PRO A 438 8.23 -12.13 6.58
N TYR A 439 7.99 -13.24 5.86
CA TYR A 439 7.29 -13.20 4.57
C TYR A 439 6.57 -14.51 4.18
N ALA A 440 6.25 -15.44 5.08
CA ALA A 440 5.73 -16.76 4.69
C ALA A 440 4.20 -16.99 4.87
N PRO A 441 3.31 -16.23 4.19
CA PRO A 441 1.87 -16.45 4.24
C PRO A 441 1.49 -17.60 3.30
N SER A 442 0.66 -18.49 3.80
CA SER A 442 -0.07 -19.47 3.00
C SER A 442 -1.33 -19.84 3.76
N THR A 443 -2.39 -20.30 3.10
CA THR A 443 -3.59 -20.78 3.79
C THR A 443 -3.29 -21.84 4.84
N LEU A 444 -2.29 -22.69 4.59
CA LEU A 444 -1.87 -23.73 5.52
C LEU A 444 -1.13 -23.13 6.73
N SER A 445 -0.11 -22.29 6.51
CA SER A 445 0.68 -21.67 7.59
C SER A 445 -0.13 -20.68 8.42
N LEU A 446 -1.13 -20.02 7.81
CA LEU A 446 -1.98 -19.05 8.48
C LEU A 446 -3.03 -19.66 9.42
N ASN A 447 -3.19 -20.98 9.40
CA ASN A 447 -4.13 -21.69 10.27
C ASN A 447 -3.56 -21.90 11.68
N ASN A 448 -3.98 -21.03 12.60
CA ASN A 448 -3.61 -21.07 14.03
C ASN A 448 -4.03 -22.36 14.74
N THR A 449 -5.05 -23.08 14.26
CA THR A 449 -5.45 -24.36 14.87
C THR A 449 -4.48 -25.50 14.53
N LEU A 450 -3.86 -25.46 13.35
CA LEU A 450 -2.91 -26.48 12.91
C LEU A 450 -1.46 -26.15 13.32
N PHE A 451 -1.11 -24.86 13.28
CA PHE A 451 0.23 -24.33 13.57
C PHE A 451 0.16 -23.17 14.57
N PRO A 452 -0.24 -23.41 15.83
CA PRO A 452 -0.33 -22.37 16.87
C PRO A 452 1.00 -21.69 17.19
N GLU A 453 2.14 -22.35 16.96
CA GLU A 453 3.48 -21.81 17.17
C GLU A 453 3.97 -20.92 16.02
N PHE A 454 3.27 -20.86 14.88
CA PHE A 454 3.67 -20.06 13.72
C PHE A 454 3.04 -18.67 13.72
N MET A 455 3.84 -17.66 13.40
CA MET A 455 3.39 -16.28 13.16
C MET A 455 4.13 -15.69 11.96
N THR A 456 3.49 -14.78 11.25
CA THR A 456 4.13 -13.94 10.25
C THR A 456 3.70 -12.48 10.41
N ILE A 457 4.64 -11.60 10.12
CA ILE A 457 4.45 -10.14 10.17
C ILE A 457 3.92 -9.55 8.86
N ILE A 458 3.50 -10.40 7.91
CA ILE A 458 2.79 -9.96 6.72
C ILE A 458 1.37 -10.48 6.72
N LYS A 459 0.52 -9.85 5.91
CA LYS A 459 -0.86 -10.28 5.71
C LYS A 459 -0.94 -11.20 4.49
N ASP A 460 -2.02 -11.99 4.41
CA ASP A 460 -2.33 -12.81 3.25
C ASP A 460 -2.24 -12.04 1.93
N GLU A 461 -1.74 -12.68 0.87
CA GLU A 461 -1.54 -12.08 -0.46
C GLU A 461 -2.86 -11.63 -1.12
N ALA A 462 -3.99 -12.22 -0.71
CA ALA A 462 -5.32 -11.75 -1.06
C ALA A 462 -5.52 -10.26 -0.68
N PHE A 463 -4.82 -9.77 0.33
CA PHE A 463 -4.91 -8.38 0.74
C PHE A 463 -4.22 -7.43 -0.26
N ASN A 464 -3.10 -7.81 -0.89
CA ASN A 464 -2.52 -7.03 -2.00
C ASN A 464 -3.53 -6.85 -3.14
N THR A 465 -4.32 -7.90 -3.37
CA THR A 465 -5.39 -7.90 -4.37
C THR A 465 -6.51 -6.93 -4.01
N GLN A 466 -6.88 -6.84 -2.73
CA GLN A 466 -7.87 -5.86 -2.24
C GLN A 466 -7.42 -4.43 -2.52
N VAL A 467 -6.15 -4.12 -2.29
CA VAL A 467 -5.60 -2.77 -2.56
C VAL A 467 -5.65 -2.44 -4.06
N ILE A 468 -5.33 -3.40 -4.94
CA ILE A 468 -5.45 -3.22 -6.40
C ILE A 468 -6.90 -2.91 -6.80
N LEU A 469 -7.86 -3.62 -6.22
CA LEU A 469 -9.29 -3.39 -6.48
C LEU A 469 -9.73 -2.02 -5.98
N ASP A 470 -9.33 -1.60 -4.79
CA ASP A 470 -9.67 -0.29 -4.24
C ASP A 470 -9.06 0.85 -5.07
N LEU A 471 -7.82 0.67 -5.57
CA LEU A 471 -7.20 1.59 -6.53
C LEU A 471 -8.00 1.70 -7.82
N ALA A 472 -8.42 0.57 -8.37
CA ALA A 472 -9.26 0.54 -9.58
C ALA A 472 -10.59 1.27 -9.38
N VAL A 473 -11.25 1.10 -8.23
CA VAL A 473 -12.49 1.82 -7.88
C VAL A 473 -12.23 3.32 -7.80
N ILE A 474 -11.17 3.74 -7.11
CA ILE A 474 -10.83 5.17 -6.93
C ILE A 474 -10.52 5.84 -8.27
N PHE A 475 -9.83 5.15 -9.17
CA PHE A 475 -9.54 5.64 -10.51
C PHE A 475 -10.69 5.43 -11.50
N GLY A 476 -11.77 4.75 -11.13
CA GLY A 476 -12.93 4.55 -12.01
C GLY A 476 -12.69 3.59 -13.18
N TRP A 477 -11.69 2.71 -13.09
CA TRP A 477 -11.40 1.68 -14.10
C TRP A 477 -12.39 0.52 -13.98
N LYS A 478 -12.92 0.05 -15.11
CA LYS A 478 -13.92 -1.01 -15.15
C LYS A 478 -13.45 -2.25 -15.92
N HIS A 479 -12.60 -2.10 -16.93
CA HIS A 479 -12.18 -3.21 -17.79
C HIS A 479 -10.77 -3.68 -17.44
N PHE A 480 -10.64 -4.98 -17.18
CA PHE A 480 -9.37 -5.61 -16.82
C PHE A 480 -9.11 -6.88 -17.64
N LEU A 481 -7.84 -7.10 -17.94
CA LEU A 481 -7.29 -8.40 -18.29
C LEU A 481 -6.75 -9.03 -17.00
N VAL A 482 -6.95 -10.33 -16.83
CA VAL A 482 -6.42 -11.04 -15.66
C VAL A 482 -5.67 -12.27 -16.12
N ILE A 483 -4.44 -12.43 -15.64
CA ILE A 483 -3.65 -13.64 -15.84
C ILE A 483 -3.13 -14.16 -14.51
N TYR A 484 -3.09 -15.48 -14.36
CA TYR A 484 -2.60 -16.13 -13.14
C TYR A 484 -1.89 -17.44 -13.45
N ASP A 485 -0.99 -17.84 -12.54
CA ASP A 485 -0.44 -19.19 -12.52
C ASP A 485 -1.03 -20.04 -11.37
N LYS A 486 -0.77 -21.35 -11.40
CA LYS A 486 -1.30 -22.28 -10.38
C LYS A 486 -0.85 -21.95 -8.94
N ASN A 487 0.29 -21.30 -8.75
CA ASN A 487 0.80 -20.98 -7.43
C ASN A 487 0.05 -19.79 -6.82
N ASN A 488 -0.47 -18.88 -7.66
CA ASN A 488 -1.19 -17.67 -7.24
C ASN A 488 -2.72 -17.79 -7.40
N LEU A 489 -3.25 -19.02 -7.46
CA LEU A 489 -4.68 -19.28 -7.67
C LEU A 489 -5.57 -18.63 -6.58
N MET A 490 -5.07 -18.49 -5.35
CA MET A 490 -5.84 -17.89 -4.26
C MET A 490 -6.08 -16.40 -4.45
N ALA A 491 -5.03 -15.63 -4.76
CA ALA A 491 -5.14 -14.20 -5.04
C ALA A 491 -6.08 -13.95 -6.23
N TYR A 492 -5.97 -14.79 -7.28
CA TYR A 492 -6.89 -14.77 -8.41
C TYR A 492 -8.36 -15.06 -8.01
N ASN A 493 -8.62 -16.09 -7.23
CA ASN A 493 -9.98 -16.41 -6.78
C ASN A 493 -10.57 -15.30 -5.90
N PHE A 494 -9.74 -14.69 -5.05
CA PHE A 494 -10.14 -13.52 -4.27
C PHE A 494 -10.50 -12.34 -5.19
N PHE A 495 -9.66 -12.04 -6.19
CA PHE A 495 -9.94 -11.02 -7.20
C PHE A 495 -11.30 -11.26 -7.87
N LEU A 496 -11.55 -12.47 -8.39
CA LEU A 496 -12.82 -12.83 -9.02
C LEU A 496 -14.02 -12.60 -8.11
N SER A 497 -13.92 -12.98 -6.84
CA SER A 497 -15.04 -12.84 -5.88
C SER A 497 -15.43 -11.39 -5.60
N LYS A 498 -14.51 -10.44 -5.85
CA LYS A 498 -14.68 -9.00 -5.60
C LYS A 498 -15.02 -8.21 -6.85
N VAL A 499 -14.60 -8.66 -8.02
CA VAL A 499 -14.88 -8.03 -9.32
C VAL A 499 -16.39 -7.81 -9.52
N GLU A 500 -17.21 -8.81 -9.20
CA GLU A 500 -18.68 -8.69 -9.28
C GLU A 500 -19.23 -7.64 -8.31
N GLN A 501 -18.68 -7.56 -7.09
CA GLN A 501 -19.10 -6.60 -6.07
C GLN A 501 -18.84 -5.15 -6.50
N TYR A 502 -17.78 -4.92 -7.28
CA TYR A 502 -17.38 -3.60 -7.76
C TYR A 502 -17.86 -3.24 -9.18
N ASN A 503 -18.72 -4.07 -9.80
CA ASN A 503 -19.16 -3.90 -11.20
C ASN A 503 -18.00 -3.76 -12.20
N MET A 504 -16.90 -4.50 -11.98
CA MET A 504 -15.77 -4.58 -12.91
C MET A 504 -15.99 -5.72 -13.91
N ILE A 505 -15.38 -5.60 -15.09
CA ILE A 505 -15.50 -6.54 -16.21
C ILE A 505 -14.12 -7.13 -16.52
N ILE A 506 -14.02 -8.46 -16.47
CA ILE A 506 -12.85 -9.19 -16.95
C ILE A 506 -13.06 -9.53 -18.42
N ALA A 507 -12.29 -8.90 -19.30
CA ALA A 507 -12.52 -8.98 -20.74
C ALA A 507 -12.04 -10.31 -21.35
N ASN A 508 -11.01 -10.95 -20.77
CA ASN A 508 -10.52 -12.23 -21.27
C ASN A 508 -11.32 -13.42 -20.71
N GLY A 509 -11.68 -14.37 -21.58
CA GLY A 509 -12.39 -15.60 -21.20
C GLY A 509 -11.55 -16.49 -20.28
N PRO A 510 -12.15 -17.41 -19.50
CA PRO A 510 -11.44 -18.29 -18.56
C PRO A 510 -10.25 -19.05 -19.17
N GLU A 511 -10.36 -19.45 -20.43
CA GLU A 511 -9.32 -20.13 -21.21
C GLU A 511 -8.08 -19.26 -21.49
N LEU A 512 -8.23 -17.93 -21.42
CA LEU A 512 -7.15 -16.95 -21.60
C LEU A 512 -6.62 -16.39 -20.28
N ARG A 513 -6.98 -16.97 -19.12
CA ARG A 513 -6.57 -16.46 -17.79
C ARG A 513 -5.42 -17.25 -17.17
N GLN A 514 -5.33 -18.55 -17.45
CA GLN A 514 -4.33 -19.40 -16.81
C GLN A 514 -3.06 -19.53 -17.65
N MET A 515 -1.91 -19.38 -17.01
CA MET A 515 -0.58 -19.66 -17.58
C MET A 515 0.15 -20.78 -16.83
N ASP A 516 1.20 -21.31 -17.45
CA ASP A 516 2.15 -22.22 -16.80
C ASP A 516 2.86 -21.53 -15.64
N ALA A 517 2.96 -22.19 -14.47
CA ALA A 517 3.67 -21.66 -13.29
C ALA A 517 5.17 -21.40 -13.51
N TYR A 518 5.74 -21.97 -14.58
CA TYR A 518 7.15 -21.83 -14.97
C TYR A 518 7.23 -21.50 -16.46
N TYR A 519 6.52 -20.45 -16.87
CA TYR A 519 6.59 -19.94 -18.24
C TYR A 519 7.98 -19.36 -18.54
N THR A 520 8.57 -19.75 -19.66
CA THR A 520 9.89 -19.25 -20.12
C THR A 520 9.79 -18.75 -21.56
N ARG A 521 10.74 -17.89 -21.96
CA ARG A 521 10.80 -17.29 -23.31
C ARG A 521 10.71 -18.30 -24.46
N ASP A 522 11.28 -19.49 -24.28
CA ASP A 522 11.34 -20.53 -25.31
C ASP A 522 9.96 -21.10 -25.66
N LYS A 523 8.98 -20.88 -24.79
CA LYS A 523 7.58 -21.29 -25.00
C LYS A 523 6.79 -20.28 -25.84
N TYR A 524 7.31 -19.08 -26.13
CA TYR A 524 6.59 -18.04 -26.87
C TYR A 524 6.02 -18.53 -28.22
N PRO A 525 6.73 -19.31 -29.07
CA PRO A 525 6.16 -19.79 -30.33
C PRO A 525 4.87 -20.60 -30.15
N HIS A 526 4.73 -21.34 -29.04
CA HIS A 526 3.53 -22.10 -28.72
C HIS A 526 2.40 -21.20 -28.20
N TRP A 527 2.74 -20.13 -27.48
CA TRP A 527 1.79 -19.20 -26.85
C TRP A 527 1.47 -17.96 -27.69
N LYS A 528 2.06 -17.82 -28.89
CA LYS A 528 1.94 -16.63 -29.73
C LYS A 528 0.49 -16.22 -30.00
N ASP A 529 -0.36 -17.18 -30.38
CA ASP A 529 -1.77 -16.93 -30.68
C ASP A 529 -2.57 -16.58 -29.42
N TRP A 530 -2.16 -17.10 -28.26
CA TRP A 530 -2.74 -16.77 -26.97
C TRP A 530 -2.46 -15.30 -26.60
N PHE A 531 -1.20 -14.85 -26.74
CA PHE A 531 -0.85 -13.44 -26.53
C PHE A 531 -1.58 -12.52 -27.52
N ALA A 532 -1.63 -12.89 -28.79
CA ALA A 532 -2.37 -12.13 -29.81
C ALA A 532 -3.86 -12.01 -29.48
N SER A 533 -4.46 -13.09 -28.95
CA SER A 533 -5.87 -13.10 -28.53
C SER A 533 -6.12 -12.13 -27.36
N ILE A 534 -5.23 -12.09 -26.37
CA ILE A 534 -5.34 -11.11 -25.26
C ILE A 534 -5.24 -9.67 -25.77
N ILE A 535 -4.26 -9.39 -26.63
CA ILE A 535 -4.04 -8.04 -27.19
C ILE A 535 -5.27 -7.58 -27.99
N SER A 536 -5.95 -8.50 -28.68
CA SER A 536 -7.13 -8.20 -29.50
C SER A 536 -8.33 -7.66 -28.70
N LEU A 537 -8.35 -7.85 -27.37
CA LEU A 537 -9.42 -7.41 -26.48
C LEU A 537 -9.40 -5.90 -26.19
N LYS A 538 -8.32 -5.19 -26.57
CA LYS A 538 -8.17 -3.72 -26.47
C LYS A 538 -8.38 -3.15 -25.06
N VAL A 539 -8.04 -3.93 -24.02
CA VAL A 539 -8.04 -3.49 -22.62
C VAL A 539 -6.63 -3.14 -22.18
N ARG A 540 -6.48 -2.02 -21.46
CA ARG A 540 -5.17 -1.48 -21.07
C ARG A 540 -4.63 -2.08 -19.77
N PHE A 541 -5.49 -2.35 -18.79
CA PHE A 541 -5.03 -2.82 -17.47
C PHE A 541 -4.93 -4.35 -17.42
N LEU A 542 -3.74 -4.85 -17.09
CA LEU A 542 -3.48 -6.26 -16.85
C LEU A 542 -3.18 -6.48 -15.37
N VAL A 543 -4.04 -7.22 -14.67
CA VAL A 543 -3.75 -7.73 -13.33
C VAL A 543 -3.04 -9.07 -13.47
N ALA A 544 -1.78 -9.11 -13.03
CA ALA A 544 -0.92 -10.28 -13.19
C ALA A 544 -0.61 -10.92 -11.83
N PHE A 545 -1.14 -12.13 -11.63
CA PHE A 545 -0.86 -12.98 -10.46
C PHE A 545 0.17 -14.05 -10.86
N LEU A 546 1.42 -13.63 -11.03
CA LEU A 546 2.49 -14.48 -11.54
C LEU A 546 3.64 -14.58 -10.55
N THR A 547 4.19 -15.79 -10.42
CA THR A 547 5.37 -16.06 -9.59
C THR A 547 6.60 -15.36 -10.18
N PRO A 548 7.32 -14.49 -9.44
CA PRO A 548 8.60 -13.97 -9.88
C PRO A 548 9.65 -15.10 -10.04
N PRO A 549 10.57 -15.03 -11.03
CA PRO A 549 10.73 -14.00 -12.04
C PRO A 549 9.96 -14.31 -13.35
N TYR A 550 9.03 -15.27 -13.38
CA TYR A 550 8.40 -15.70 -14.63
C TYR A 550 7.53 -14.60 -15.28
N GLY A 551 7.03 -13.63 -14.50
CA GLY A 551 6.38 -12.43 -15.01
C GLY A 551 7.23 -11.64 -16.02
N PHE A 552 8.56 -11.74 -15.96
CA PHE A 552 9.47 -11.11 -16.90
C PHE A 552 9.37 -11.71 -18.30
N HIS A 553 9.36 -13.04 -18.39
CA HIS A 553 9.21 -13.75 -19.66
C HIS A 553 7.83 -13.50 -20.28
N VAL A 554 6.80 -13.34 -19.44
CA VAL A 554 5.46 -12.96 -19.90
C VAL A 554 5.46 -11.53 -20.48
N ALA A 555 6.08 -10.57 -19.80
CA ALA A 555 6.21 -9.20 -20.32
C ALA A 555 7.03 -9.13 -21.62
N GLU A 556 8.12 -9.88 -21.72
CA GLU A 556 8.87 -10.01 -22.97
C GLU A 556 7.99 -10.59 -24.10
N SER A 557 7.17 -11.59 -23.79
CA SER A 557 6.28 -12.21 -24.77
C SER A 557 5.19 -11.24 -25.23
N PHE A 558 4.66 -10.38 -24.35
CA PHE A 558 3.77 -9.28 -24.74
C PHE A 558 4.47 -8.29 -25.67
N TYR A 559 5.73 -7.94 -25.39
CA TYR A 559 6.53 -7.10 -26.28
C TYR A 559 6.69 -7.75 -27.66
N ASP A 560 7.04 -9.03 -27.71
CA ASP A 560 7.22 -9.77 -28.97
C ASP A 560 5.89 -10.00 -29.71
N ALA A 561 4.76 -9.95 -29.01
CA ALA A 561 3.41 -9.97 -29.57
C ALA A 561 2.91 -8.58 -30.05
N GLY A 562 3.68 -7.51 -29.79
CA GLY A 562 3.44 -6.18 -30.33
C GLY A 562 3.06 -5.10 -29.31
N ILE A 563 2.96 -5.42 -28.02
CA ILE A 563 2.74 -4.42 -26.95
C ILE A 563 3.96 -3.52 -26.82
N ARG A 564 3.73 -2.21 -26.74
CA ARG A 564 4.74 -1.19 -26.50
C ARG A 564 4.38 -0.34 -25.28
N LYS A 565 5.25 0.60 -24.94
CA LYS A 565 5.08 1.53 -23.81
C LYS A 565 3.69 2.18 -23.83
N GLY A 566 2.89 1.93 -22.79
CA GLY A 566 1.57 2.53 -22.60
C GLY A 566 0.39 1.81 -23.27
N ASP A 567 0.65 0.81 -24.11
CA ASP A 567 -0.42 -0.04 -24.66
C ASP A 567 -1.05 -0.90 -23.56
N MET A 568 -0.26 -1.27 -22.56
CA MET A 568 -0.67 -2.06 -21.39
C MET A 568 -0.05 -1.49 -20.12
N ILE A 569 -0.83 -1.43 -19.05
CA ILE A 569 -0.38 -1.06 -17.70
C ILE A 569 -0.57 -2.28 -16.81
N ILE A 570 0.54 -2.81 -16.29
CA ILE A 570 0.53 -4.00 -15.44
C ILE A 570 0.33 -3.58 -13.99
N LEU A 571 -0.63 -4.24 -13.32
CA LEU A 571 -0.89 -4.11 -11.89
C LEU A 571 -0.33 -5.37 -11.21
N CYS A 572 0.75 -5.20 -10.45
CA CYS A 572 1.48 -6.27 -9.77
C CYS A 572 1.06 -6.33 -8.30
N ASN A 573 0.83 -7.54 -7.78
CA ASN A 573 0.53 -7.82 -6.38
C ASN A 573 1.79 -8.02 -5.52
N ALA A 574 2.97 -7.67 -6.04
CA ALA A 574 4.26 -7.75 -5.34
C ALA A 574 5.23 -6.71 -5.91
N ARG A 575 6.29 -6.40 -5.16
CA ARG A 575 7.42 -5.61 -5.66
C ARG A 575 8.18 -6.43 -6.70
N MET A 576 8.59 -5.78 -7.78
CA MET A 576 9.30 -6.37 -8.92
C MET A 576 10.72 -5.80 -9.09
N SER A 577 11.07 -4.70 -8.40
CA SER A 577 12.37 -4.00 -8.52
C SER A 577 13.58 -4.95 -8.47
N TYR A 578 13.62 -5.84 -7.48
CA TYR A 578 14.75 -6.75 -7.25
C TYR A 578 14.96 -7.77 -8.38
N ALA A 579 13.88 -8.17 -9.05
CA ALA A 579 13.94 -9.17 -10.10
C ALA A 579 14.43 -8.59 -11.45
N PHE A 580 14.41 -7.26 -11.64
CA PHE A 580 14.97 -6.63 -12.85
C PHE A 580 16.50 -6.72 -12.93
N ASP A 581 17.17 -6.83 -11.78
CA ASP A 581 18.62 -6.96 -11.73
C ASP A 581 19.11 -8.37 -12.11
N TRP A 582 18.21 -9.37 -12.19
CA TRP A 582 18.55 -10.75 -12.57
C TRP A 582 18.70 -10.97 -14.08
N GLU A 583 18.05 -10.16 -14.92
CA GLU A 583 18.17 -10.28 -16.37
C GLU A 583 19.46 -9.61 -16.86
N THR A 584 20.44 -10.40 -17.28
CA THR A 584 21.77 -9.88 -17.70
C THR A 584 21.81 -9.42 -19.16
N ASP A 585 20.89 -9.87 -20.01
CA ASP A 585 20.82 -9.45 -21.42
C ASP A 585 20.16 -8.07 -21.54
N LEU A 586 20.94 -7.08 -22.02
CA LEU A 586 20.49 -5.71 -22.23
C LEU A 586 19.34 -5.57 -23.23
N VAL A 587 19.27 -6.42 -24.26
CA VAL A 587 18.20 -6.38 -25.27
C VAL A 587 16.89 -6.81 -24.63
N GLN A 588 16.92 -7.91 -23.88
CA GLN A 588 15.75 -8.46 -23.20
C GLN A 588 15.28 -7.53 -22.10
N ARG A 589 16.22 -6.99 -21.31
CA ARG A 589 15.93 -5.99 -20.28
C ARG A 589 15.23 -4.77 -20.87
N ARG A 590 15.63 -4.29 -22.06
CA ARG A 590 14.94 -3.19 -22.75
C ARG A 590 13.49 -3.53 -23.13
N LYS A 591 13.25 -4.71 -23.71
CA LYS A 591 11.90 -5.17 -24.06
C LYS A 591 10.97 -5.18 -22.85
N VAL A 592 11.44 -5.81 -21.76
CA VAL A 592 10.69 -5.92 -20.50
C VAL A 592 10.47 -4.54 -19.88
N THR A 593 11.50 -3.69 -19.89
CA THR A 593 11.41 -2.32 -19.36
C THR A 593 10.33 -1.51 -20.07
N GLU A 594 10.23 -1.65 -21.39
CA GLU A 594 9.25 -0.92 -22.18
C GLU A 594 7.81 -1.30 -21.80
N VAL A 595 7.55 -2.58 -21.52
CA VAL A 595 6.22 -3.09 -21.14
C VAL A 595 5.87 -2.75 -19.68
N PHE A 596 6.83 -2.82 -18.76
CA PHE A 596 6.60 -2.49 -17.34
C PHE A 596 6.63 -0.98 -17.02
N TYR A 597 6.94 -0.13 -18.00
CA TYR A 597 7.02 1.31 -17.76
C TYR A 597 5.65 1.87 -17.34
N GLY A 598 5.58 2.47 -16.16
CA GLY A 598 4.33 2.98 -15.60
C GLY A 598 3.44 1.90 -14.98
N ALA A 599 3.95 0.67 -14.81
CA ALA A 599 3.28 -0.35 -14.01
C ALA A 599 3.15 0.09 -12.54
N ILE A 600 2.12 -0.43 -11.88
CA ILE A 600 1.87 -0.20 -10.46
C ILE A 600 2.11 -1.51 -9.73
N ALA A 601 2.99 -1.47 -8.73
CA ALA A 601 3.18 -2.56 -7.79
C ALA A 601 2.57 -2.19 -6.44
N VAL A 602 1.93 -3.17 -5.80
CA VAL A 602 1.44 -3.05 -4.42
C VAL A 602 2.11 -4.11 -3.57
N ALA A 603 2.62 -3.70 -2.42
CA ALA A 603 3.17 -4.59 -1.41
C ALA A 603 3.08 -3.95 -0.03
N GLN A 604 3.31 -4.72 1.03
CA GLN A 604 3.37 -4.17 2.39
C GLN A 604 4.45 -3.08 2.47
N ALA A 605 4.13 -1.94 3.08
CA ALA A 605 5.03 -0.81 3.12
C ALA A 605 6.19 -1.08 4.10
N GLU A 606 7.41 -0.76 3.68
CA GLU A 606 8.61 -0.82 4.52
C GLU A 606 9.11 0.59 4.83
N TRP A 607 9.77 0.77 5.97
CA TRP A 607 10.43 2.02 6.36
C TRP A 607 9.51 3.26 6.39
N ILE A 608 8.31 3.09 6.93
CA ILE A 608 7.28 4.14 6.96
C ILE A 608 7.38 5.05 8.18
N GLY A 609 6.98 6.31 8.00
CA GLY A 609 6.97 7.33 9.06
C GLY A 609 8.36 7.75 9.53
N GLU A 610 8.38 8.66 10.52
CA GLU A 610 9.63 9.21 11.06
C GLU A 610 10.53 8.13 11.69
N TYR A 611 9.90 7.17 12.39
CA TYR A 611 10.62 6.07 13.03
C TYR A 611 11.27 5.13 12.01
N GLY A 612 10.56 4.75 10.94
CA GLY A 612 11.12 3.96 9.84
C GLY A 612 12.30 4.66 9.18
N GLN A 613 12.20 5.97 8.90
CA GLN A 613 13.28 6.76 8.32
C GLN A 613 14.50 6.89 9.25
N MET A 614 14.27 7.01 10.56
CA MET A 614 15.35 6.98 11.55
C MET A 614 16.11 5.64 11.51
N LEU A 615 15.38 4.52 11.46
CA LEU A 615 15.97 3.19 11.38
C LEU A 615 16.73 2.96 10.07
N VAL A 616 16.25 3.46 8.93
CA VAL A 616 16.99 3.42 7.65
C VAL A 616 18.35 4.10 7.79
N ARG A 617 18.41 5.28 8.41
CA ARG A 617 19.67 6.01 8.61
C ARG A 617 20.62 5.26 9.53
N GLY A 618 20.11 4.56 10.54
CA GLY A 618 20.92 3.73 11.42
C GLY A 618 21.42 2.47 10.70
N TYR A 619 20.54 1.77 10.00
CA TYR A 619 20.87 0.58 9.22
C TYR A 619 21.93 0.88 8.16
N LEU A 620 21.76 1.93 7.35
CA LEU A 620 22.72 2.30 6.30
C LEU A 620 24.10 2.75 6.82
N LYS A 621 24.22 3.10 8.11
CA LYS A 621 25.53 3.36 8.75
C LYS A 621 26.27 2.08 9.07
N GLU A 622 25.57 1.02 9.43
CA GLU A 622 26.13 -0.26 9.89
C GLU A 622 26.26 -1.26 8.73
N TYR A 623 25.34 -1.20 7.76
CA TYR A 623 25.25 -2.10 6.62
C TYR A 623 25.33 -1.34 5.30
N VAL A 624 26.25 -1.76 4.43
CA VAL A 624 26.41 -1.22 3.08
C VAL A 624 25.60 -2.12 2.13
N ASN A 625 24.33 -1.79 1.87
CA ASN A 625 23.49 -2.17 0.71
C ASN A 625 22.04 -2.56 1.07
N GLN A 626 21.14 -2.29 0.09
CA GLN A 626 19.75 -2.73 -0.13
C GLN A 626 18.78 -2.73 1.08
N LEU A 627 17.60 -2.14 0.89
CA LEU A 627 16.62 -1.89 1.95
C LEU A 627 15.45 -2.89 1.93
N GLU A 628 15.27 -3.62 0.84
CA GLU A 628 14.14 -4.51 0.62
C GLU A 628 14.13 -5.73 1.57
N PHE A 629 12.95 -6.08 2.09
CA PHE A 629 12.68 -7.18 3.03
C PHE A 629 13.39 -7.11 4.40
N ARG A 630 14.32 -6.17 4.57
CA ARG A 630 15.07 -5.96 5.82
C ARG A 630 14.19 -5.41 6.93
N CYS A 631 13.25 -4.54 6.57
CA CYS A 631 12.34 -3.99 7.56
C CYS A 631 11.43 -5.07 8.12
N LEU A 632 10.94 -5.95 7.26
CA LEU A 632 10.14 -7.10 7.70
C LEU A 632 10.96 -7.99 8.65
N ALA A 633 12.17 -8.40 8.30
CA ALA A 633 12.98 -9.20 9.22
C ALA A 633 13.31 -8.47 10.55
N PHE A 634 13.53 -7.16 10.50
CA PHE A 634 13.70 -6.32 11.69
C PHE A 634 12.46 -6.39 12.60
N ASP A 635 11.27 -6.21 12.04
CA ASP A 635 10.01 -6.25 12.80
C ASP A 635 9.71 -7.65 13.36
N SER A 636 10.04 -8.73 12.64
CA SER A 636 9.96 -10.10 13.16
C SER A 636 10.87 -10.32 14.39
N ALA A 637 12.11 -9.86 14.31
CA ALA A 637 13.06 -9.97 15.41
C ALA A 637 12.64 -9.11 16.62
N MET A 638 12.23 -7.87 16.38
CA MET A 638 11.71 -6.97 17.42
C MET A 638 10.47 -7.54 18.09
N LEU A 639 9.58 -8.20 17.34
CA LEU A 639 8.41 -8.87 17.89
C LEU A 639 8.81 -9.94 18.91
N LEU A 640 9.79 -10.80 18.57
CA LEU A 640 10.31 -11.80 19.51
C LEU A 640 11.03 -11.17 20.71
N LEU A 641 11.93 -10.21 20.48
CA LEU A 641 12.75 -9.57 21.52
C LEU A 641 11.90 -8.79 22.53
N ASN A 642 10.91 -8.04 22.06
CA ASN A 642 9.97 -7.34 22.93
C ASN A 642 9.12 -8.32 23.74
N SER A 643 8.74 -9.47 23.15
CA SER A 643 8.01 -10.52 23.87
C SER A 643 8.84 -11.19 24.95
N ILE A 644 10.13 -11.42 24.69
CA ILE A 644 11.08 -11.93 25.68
C ILE A 644 11.19 -10.93 26.84
N SER A 645 11.45 -9.65 26.54
CA SER A 645 11.53 -8.59 27.56
C SER A 645 10.25 -8.52 28.40
N PHE A 646 9.09 -8.58 27.74
CA PHE A 646 7.80 -8.53 28.40
C PHE A 646 7.56 -9.73 29.31
N THR A 647 7.86 -10.95 28.84
CA THR A 647 7.72 -12.20 29.61
C THR A 647 8.62 -12.18 30.85
N ILE A 648 9.86 -11.71 30.72
CA ILE A 648 10.80 -11.54 31.84
C ILE A 648 10.25 -10.53 32.86
N LYS A 649 9.77 -9.37 32.40
CA LYS A 649 9.18 -8.33 33.26
C LYS A 649 7.92 -8.80 33.99
N GLN A 650 7.21 -9.80 33.46
CA GLN A 650 6.07 -10.43 34.12
C GLN A 650 6.48 -11.49 35.16
N GLY A 651 7.75 -11.89 35.20
CA GLY A 651 8.23 -12.97 36.06
C GLY A 651 7.85 -14.35 35.55
N GLU A 652 7.65 -14.48 34.24
CA GLU A 652 7.29 -15.72 33.57
C GLU A 652 8.52 -16.37 32.92
N ASN A 653 8.45 -17.68 32.70
CA ASN A 653 9.56 -18.43 32.11
C ASN A 653 9.59 -18.27 30.59
N VAL A 654 10.60 -17.57 30.06
CA VAL A 654 10.80 -17.42 28.61
C VAL A 654 11.07 -18.73 27.86
N LYS A 655 11.46 -19.79 28.58
CA LYS A 655 11.66 -21.14 28.00
C LYS A 655 10.36 -21.95 27.97
N ASP A 656 9.28 -21.45 28.57
CA ASP A 656 7.94 -21.99 28.38
C ASP A 656 7.39 -21.44 27.06
N TYR A 657 7.38 -22.30 26.04
CA TYR A 657 7.02 -21.89 24.69
C TYR A 657 5.55 -21.48 24.56
N GLU A 658 4.64 -22.06 25.35
CA GLU A 658 3.22 -21.69 25.31
C GLU A 658 3.01 -20.28 25.85
N ILE A 659 3.65 -19.97 26.98
CA ILE A 659 3.61 -18.64 27.58
C ILE A 659 4.24 -17.60 26.65
N LEU A 660 5.43 -17.88 26.13
CA LEU A 660 6.11 -16.95 25.22
C LEU A 660 5.28 -16.74 23.94
N ASN A 661 4.72 -17.79 23.35
CA ASN A 661 3.85 -17.68 22.18
C ASN A 661 2.59 -16.83 22.46
N ALA A 662 1.96 -17.02 23.63
CA ALA A 662 0.83 -16.20 24.06
C ALA A 662 1.24 -14.72 24.24
N ASN A 663 2.44 -14.45 24.76
CA ASN A 663 2.96 -13.10 24.93
C ASN A 663 3.37 -12.45 23.60
N ILE A 664 3.89 -13.22 22.63
CA ILE A 664 4.15 -12.74 21.26
C ILE A 664 2.86 -12.25 20.62
N ARG A 665 1.78 -13.03 20.71
CA ARG A 665 0.47 -12.68 20.13
C ARG A 665 -0.18 -11.44 20.76
N LYS A 666 0.19 -11.10 21.99
CA LYS A 666 -0.29 -9.90 22.70
C LYS A 666 0.54 -8.64 22.41
N GLN A 667 1.72 -8.77 21.79
CA GLN A 667 2.58 -7.62 21.54
C GLN A 667 1.97 -6.66 20.52
N LYS A 668 2.14 -5.37 20.79
CA LYS A 668 1.88 -4.27 19.88
C LYS A 668 2.96 -3.21 20.04
N PHE A 669 3.68 -2.90 18.98
CA PHE A 669 4.74 -1.88 19.00
C PHE A 669 4.83 -1.16 17.66
N LEU A 670 5.53 -0.03 17.64
CA LEU A 670 5.87 0.68 16.40
C LEU A 670 7.16 0.11 15.83
N GLY A 671 7.06 -0.60 14.71
CA GLY A 671 8.17 -1.13 13.93
C GLY A 671 8.56 -0.22 12.77
N CYS A 672 9.50 -0.66 11.94
CA CYS A 672 9.89 0.09 10.74
C CYS A 672 8.80 0.06 9.65
N SER A 673 7.91 -0.95 9.66
CA SER A 673 6.78 -1.07 8.73
C SER A 673 5.47 -0.54 9.35
N GLY A 674 5.55 0.30 10.38
CA GLY A 674 4.41 0.84 11.10
C GLY A 674 4.04 0.03 12.34
N THR A 675 2.76 0.04 12.72
CA THR A 675 2.32 -0.69 13.91
C THR A 675 2.33 -2.19 13.66
N VAL A 676 3.10 -2.94 14.43
CA VAL A 676 3.22 -4.40 14.34
C VAL A 676 2.41 -5.03 15.47
N SER A 677 1.50 -5.92 15.09
CA SER A 677 0.71 -6.78 16.00
C SER A 677 0.15 -7.98 15.24
N ILE A 678 -0.11 -9.08 15.92
CA ILE A 678 -0.72 -10.28 15.32
C ILE A 678 -2.25 -10.19 15.42
N GLU A 679 -2.94 -10.53 14.33
CA GLU A 679 -4.41 -10.48 14.27
C GLU A 679 -5.01 -11.59 15.16
N PRO A 680 -5.93 -11.26 16.10
CA PRO A 680 -6.48 -12.23 17.04
C PRO A 680 -7.07 -13.46 16.35
N GLY A 681 -6.70 -14.66 16.82
CA GLY A 681 -7.19 -15.93 16.27
C GLY A 681 -6.51 -16.39 14.98
N THR A 682 -5.58 -15.60 14.43
CA THR A 682 -4.86 -15.92 13.18
C THR A 682 -3.34 -15.98 13.41
N ASN A 683 -2.57 -16.37 12.40
CA ASN A 683 -1.11 -16.33 12.41
C ASN A 683 -0.51 -15.15 11.63
N GLN A 684 -1.33 -14.20 11.17
CA GLN A 684 -0.90 -13.07 10.32
C GLN A 684 -0.88 -11.74 11.07
N ARG A 685 -0.26 -10.74 10.46
CA ARG A 685 -0.25 -9.37 10.97
C ARG A 685 -1.65 -8.73 10.89
N SER A 686 -1.99 -7.99 11.94
CA SER A 686 -3.17 -7.14 12.00
C SER A 686 -2.94 -5.80 11.27
N LEU A 687 -3.86 -5.48 10.36
CA LEU A 687 -3.98 -4.21 9.62
C LEU A 687 -2.63 -3.56 9.20
N PRO A 688 -1.80 -4.21 8.35
CA PRO A 688 -0.60 -3.57 7.85
C PRO A 688 -0.92 -2.43 6.87
N THR A 689 -0.03 -1.45 6.81
CA THR A 689 -0.02 -0.42 5.77
C THR A 689 0.63 -0.99 4.50
N PHE A 690 0.04 -0.71 3.34
CA PHE A 690 0.55 -1.12 2.03
C PHE A 690 1.11 0.08 1.28
N GLY A 691 2.25 -0.12 0.61
CA GLY A 691 2.84 0.85 -0.28
C GLY A 691 2.29 0.67 -1.69
N ILE A 692 2.02 1.78 -2.35
CA ILE A 692 1.73 1.85 -3.77
C ILE A 692 3.01 2.34 -4.44
N PHE A 693 3.53 1.57 -5.38
CA PHE A 693 4.79 1.82 -6.04
C PHE A 693 4.58 1.97 -7.54
N SER A 694 5.18 3.00 -8.13
CA SER A 694 5.21 3.23 -9.57
C SER A 694 6.58 2.80 -10.11
N LEU A 695 6.59 1.95 -11.13
CA LEU A 695 7.82 1.50 -11.78
C LEU A 695 8.33 2.58 -12.74
N ARG A 696 9.55 3.07 -12.50
CA ARG A 696 10.19 4.13 -13.27
C ARG A 696 11.56 3.71 -13.80
N TRP A 697 11.90 4.25 -14.96
CA TRP A 697 13.23 4.10 -15.54
C TRP A 697 14.14 5.23 -15.08
N ASN A 698 15.35 4.89 -14.64
CA ASN A 698 16.40 5.86 -14.38
C ASN A 698 17.37 5.88 -15.57
N ASP A 699 17.38 6.98 -16.32
CA ASP A 699 18.26 7.15 -17.49
C ASP A 699 19.75 7.12 -17.13
N THR A 700 20.12 7.54 -15.93
CA THR A 700 21.51 7.58 -15.47
C THR A 700 22.02 6.20 -15.10
N THR A 701 21.25 5.44 -14.32
CA THR A 701 21.66 4.09 -13.87
C THR A 701 21.29 3.00 -14.86
N GLN A 702 20.48 3.31 -15.89
CA GLN A 702 19.92 2.34 -16.84
C GLN A 702 19.23 1.16 -16.13
N LYS A 703 18.50 1.48 -15.05
CA LYS A 703 17.79 0.52 -14.22
C LYS A 703 16.36 0.99 -13.96
N LEU A 704 15.45 0.01 -13.92
CA LEU A 704 14.13 0.20 -13.36
C LEU A 704 14.25 0.30 -11.83
N TYR A 705 13.52 1.24 -11.26
CA TYR A 705 13.37 1.38 -9.83
C TYR A 705 11.89 1.61 -9.50
N GLU A 706 11.52 1.26 -8.29
CA GLU A 706 10.19 1.52 -7.76
C GLU A 706 10.21 2.80 -6.95
N GLU A 707 9.43 3.78 -7.38
CA GLU A 707 9.17 4.97 -6.60
C GLU A 707 7.89 4.74 -5.81
N SER A 708 7.94 4.89 -4.48
CA SER A 708 6.73 4.83 -3.69
C SER A 708 5.95 6.14 -3.86
N VAL A 709 4.66 6.02 -4.23
CA VAL A 709 3.79 7.14 -4.63
C VAL A 709 2.67 7.40 -3.64
N GLY A 710 2.31 6.38 -2.85
CA GLY A 710 1.26 6.48 -1.85
C GLY A 710 1.26 5.33 -0.86
N LEU A 711 0.44 5.48 0.17
CA LEU A 711 0.17 4.48 1.18
C LEU A 711 -1.32 4.14 1.21
N TYR A 712 -1.62 2.85 1.39
CA TYR A 712 -2.94 2.32 1.67
C TYR A 712 -2.98 1.86 3.12
N ASP A 713 -3.88 2.41 3.92
CA ASP A 713 -3.99 2.11 5.35
C ASP A 713 -5.46 2.02 5.79
N LEU A 714 -5.89 0.82 6.18
CA LEU A 714 -7.25 0.57 6.70
C LEU A 714 -7.50 1.20 8.08
N SER A 715 -6.45 1.51 8.83
CA SER A 715 -6.56 2.13 10.15
C SER A 715 -6.63 3.65 10.08
N SER A 716 -6.34 4.23 8.91
CA SER A 716 -6.40 5.67 8.65
C SER A 716 -7.83 6.13 8.32
N VAL A 717 -8.13 7.39 8.64
CA VAL A 717 -9.37 8.07 8.21
C VAL A 717 -9.44 8.16 6.68
N GLN A 718 -8.28 8.29 6.04
CA GLN A 718 -8.14 8.29 4.59
C GLN A 718 -7.48 6.98 4.14
N LEU A 719 -8.25 6.16 3.44
CA LEU A 719 -7.84 4.81 2.99
C LEU A 719 -6.57 4.84 2.15
N ILE A 720 -6.45 5.81 1.23
CA ILE A 720 -5.28 5.99 0.36
C ILE A 720 -4.76 7.41 0.48
N THR A 721 -3.48 7.55 0.82
CA THR A 721 -2.77 8.82 0.90
C THR A 721 -1.65 8.84 -0.14
N PHE A 722 -1.81 9.64 -1.19
CA PHE A 722 -0.75 9.90 -2.18
C PHE A 722 0.12 11.08 -1.71
N TYR A 723 1.41 10.86 -1.57
CA TYR A 723 2.38 11.92 -1.25
C TYR A 723 3.21 12.34 -2.47
N SER A 724 3.12 11.59 -3.58
CA SER A 724 3.58 12.04 -4.90
C SER A 724 2.54 11.71 -5.97
N GLN A 725 2.55 12.45 -7.07
CA GLN A 725 1.66 12.19 -8.20
C GLN A 725 2.14 10.97 -8.98
N ILE A 726 1.22 10.08 -9.34
CA ILE A 726 1.52 8.97 -10.25
C ILE A 726 1.80 9.57 -11.63
N LEU A 727 3.01 9.29 -12.15
CA LEU A 727 3.36 9.59 -13.53
C LEU A 727 3.07 8.34 -14.36
N TRP A 728 2.30 8.52 -15.43
CA TRP A 728 1.92 7.43 -16.33
C TRP A 728 2.94 7.25 -17.45
N TYR A 729 2.65 6.33 -18.38
CA TYR A 729 3.57 5.95 -19.46
C TYR A 729 4.01 7.12 -20.37
N ASP A 730 3.21 8.19 -20.44
CA ASP A 730 3.47 9.40 -21.21
C ASP A 730 4.16 10.51 -20.40
N ASN A 731 4.61 10.20 -19.18
CA ASN A 731 5.17 11.13 -18.20
C ASN A 731 4.19 12.24 -17.77
N THR A 732 2.89 12.06 -18.02
CA THR A 732 1.86 12.97 -17.54
C THR A 732 1.21 12.42 -16.28
N THR A 733 0.42 13.27 -15.62
CA THR A 733 -0.44 12.90 -14.49
C THR A 733 -1.87 12.58 -14.93
N ASN A 734 -2.15 12.62 -16.23
CA ASN A 734 -3.47 12.36 -16.77
C ASN A 734 -3.81 10.87 -16.62
N LEU A 735 -4.94 10.60 -15.96
CA LEU A 735 -5.37 9.25 -15.70
C LEU A 735 -5.64 8.49 -17.03
N PRO A 736 -4.99 7.34 -17.28
CA PRO A 736 -5.22 6.58 -18.49
C PRO A 736 -6.59 5.90 -18.48
N SER A 737 -7.22 5.86 -19.66
CA SER A 737 -8.43 5.07 -19.92
C SER A 737 -8.16 3.57 -19.77
N ASP A 738 -9.16 2.82 -19.29
CA ASP A 738 -9.12 1.36 -19.15
C ASP A 738 -9.23 0.62 -20.48
N LEU A 739 -9.78 1.27 -21.51
CA LEU A 739 -9.78 0.82 -22.89
C LEU A 739 -8.69 1.53 -23.71
N ILE A 740 -8.10 0.80 -24.66
CA ILE A 740 -7.19 1.38 -25.64
C ILE A 740 -8.03 2.12 -26.70
N ILE A 741 -8.18 3.43 -26.51
CA ILE A 741 -8.81 4.33 -27.48
C ILE A 741 -7.73 4.78 -28.47
N TYR A 742 -7.72 4.21 -29.67
CA TYR A 742 -6.87 4.70 -30.75
C TYR A 742 -7.48 5.96 -31.37
N GLU A 743 -6.64 6.93 -31.74
CA GLU A 743 -7.07 8.18 -32.39
C GLU A 743 -8.00 7.89 -33.59
N ASN A 744 -9.07 8.68 -33.71
CA ASN A 744 -10.06 8.62 -34.79
C ASN A 744 -10.80 7.28 -34.98
N GLY A 745 -10.80 6.39 -33.98
CA GLY A 745 -11.53 5.12 -34.04
C GLY A 745 -10.86 4.07 -34.92
N CYS A 746 -9.58 4.26 -35.28
CA CYS A 746 -8.88 3.29 -36.12
C CYS A 746 -8.44 2.02 -35.37
N PRO A 747 -8.53 0.84 -36.00
CA PRO A 747 -8.04 -0.39 -35.40
C PRO A 747 -6.51 -0.52 -35.45
N PHE A 748 -5.81 0.45 -36.06
CA PHE A 748 -4.36 0.44 -36.25
C PHE A 748 -3.72 1.54 -35.39
N PRO A 749 -2.58 1.27 -34.72
CA PRO A 749 -1.81 2.29 -34.04
C PRO A 749 -1.25 3.30 -35.05
N ALA A 750 -1.17 4.58 -34.67
CA ALA A 750 -0.77 5.69 -35.55
C ALA A 750 0.58 5.44 -36.27
N LYS A 751 1.51 4.70 -35.64
CA LYS A 751 2.82 4.34 -36.21
C LYS A 751 2.76 3.36 -37.40
N MET A 752 1.68 2.59 -37.52
CA MET A 752 1.47 1.66 -38.64
C MET A 752 0.79 2.33 -39.84
N ILE A 753 0.27 3.56 -39.66
CA ILE A 753 -0.41 4.30 -40.70
C ILE A 753 0.63 5.16 -41.43
N HIS A 754 0.85 4.90 -42.71
CA HIS A 754 1.64 5.77 -43.57
C HIS A 754 0.84 6.22 -44.79
N ARG A 755 1.31 7.30 -45.44
CA ARG A 755 0.67 7.79 -46.67
C ARG A 755 0.91 6.85 -47.85
N SER A 756 -0.17 6.38 -48.47
CA SER A 756 -0.15 5.56 -49.68
C SER A 756 0.05 6.43 -50.92
N LYS A 757 1.25 6.37 -51.52
CA LYS A 757 1.56 7.07 -52.78
C LYS A 757 0.64 6.61 -53.93
N ALA A 758 0.30 5.32 -53.94
CA ALA A 758 -0.58 4.74 -54.96
C ALA A 758 -2.02 5.26 -54.84
N GLY A 759 -2.55 5.31 -53.61
CA GLY A 759 -3.88 5.86 -53.34
C GLY A 759 -3.97 7.35 -53.66
N ALA A 760 -2.96 8.14 -53.27
CA ALA A 760 -2.87 9.55 -53.64
C ALA A 760 -2.83 9.74 -55.18
N GLY A 761 -2.05 8.93 -55.91
CA GLY A 761 -1.99 8.97 -57.37
C GLY A 761 -3.34 8.74 -58.05
N MET A 762 -4.17 7.85 -57.51
CA MET A 762 -5.51 7.58 -58.03
C MET A 762 -6.48 8.75 -57.80
N LEU A 763 -6.43 9.38 -56.62
CA LEU A 763 -7.20 10.59 -56.33
C LEU A 763 -6.85 11.73 -57.31
N TYR A 764 -5.56 11.96 -57.59
CA TYR A 764 -5.13 12.94 -58.59
C TYR A 764 -5.65 12.61 -59.99
N GLY A 765 -5.54 11.34 -60.41
CA GLY A 765 -5.99 10.88 -61.72
C GLY A 765 -7.50 11.09 -61.94
N ILE A 766 -8.32 10.67 -60.97
CA ILE A 766 -9.79 10.83 -61.04
C ILE A 766 -10.16 12.31 -61.08
N SER A 767 -9.55 13.11 -60.22
CA SER A 767 -9.90 14.53 -60.09
C SER A 767 -9.49 15.36 -61.32
N ILE A 768 -8.29 15.13 -61.88
CA ILE A 768 -7.87 15.78 -63.13
C ILE A 768 -8.80 15.38 -64.27
N GLY A 769 -9.18 14.09 -64.34
CA GLY A 769 -10.16 13.59 -65.31
C GLY A 769 -11.50 14.33 -65.21
N LEU A 770 -12.02 14.50 -63.99
CA LEU A 770 -13.27 15.23 -63.73
C LEU A 770 -13.18 16.72 -64.12
N ILE A 771 -12.06 17.39 -63.86
CA ILE A 771 -11.84 18.79 -64.29
C ILE A 771 -11.88 18.89 -65.82
N VAL A 772 -11.15 18.02 -66.52
CA VAL A 772 -11.10 18.02 -67.99
C VAL A 772 -12.49 17.77 -68.57
N ILE A 773 -13.21 16.77 -68.05
CA ILE A 773 -14.58 16.46 -68.48
C ILE A 773 -15.51 17.65 -68.23
N THR A 774 -15.45 18.24 -67.03
CA THR A 774 -16.24 19.43 -66.68
C THR A 774 -15.99 20.58 -67.66
N ILE A 775 -14.73 20.85 -68.03
CA ILE A 775 -14.39 21.91 -68.99
C ILE A 775 -14.97 21.60 -70.38
N ILE A 776 -14.84 20.35 -70.85
CA ILE A 776 -15.39 19.91 -72.15
C ILE A 776 -16.91 20.05 -72.16
N GLU A 777 -17.59 19.57 -71.13
CA GLU A 777 -19.05 19.65 -71.00
C GLU A 777 -19.52 21.10 -70.88
N SER A 778 -18.83 21.91 -70.08
CA SER A 778 -19.14 23.34 -69.93
C SER A 778 -18.96 24.10 -71.25
N PHE A 779 -17.91 23.78 -72.02
CA PHE A 779 -17.70 24.33 -73.36
C PHE A 779 -18.80 23.90 -74.33
N PHE A 780 -19.23 22.64 -74.27
CA PHE A 780 -20.35 22.15 -75.09
C PHE A 780 -21.66 22.86 -74.74
N ILE A 781 -21.96 23.01 -73.44
CA ILE A 781 -23.12 23.75 -72.94
C ILE A 781 -23.07 25.20 -73.43
N TRP A 782 -21.90 25.85 -73.32
CA TRP A 782 -21.71 27.21 -73.82
C TRP A 782 -22.00 27.32 -75.31
N ASN A 783 -21.31 26.52 -76.13
CA ASN A 783 -21.37 26.64 -77.58
C ASN A 783 -22.75 26.29 -78.14
N LYS A 784 -23.42 25.30 -77.55
CA LYS A 784 -24.73 24.82 -78.03
C LYS A 784 -25.90 25.66 -77.52
N PHE A 785 -25.88 26.07 -76.25
CA PHE A 785 -27.06 26.65 -75.61
C PHE A 785 -26.89 28.12 -75.21
N LEU A 786 -25.68 28.59 -74.87
CA LEU A 786 -25.50 29.89 -74.21
C LEU A 786 -24.94 30.99 -75.11
N LYS A 787 -24.23 30.62 -76.19
CA LYS A 787 -23.47 31.56 -77.06
C LYS A 787 -24.30 32.69 -77.65
N ASN A 788 -25.59 32.47 -77.89
CA ASN A 788 -26.46 33.41 -78.61
C ASN A 788 -27.28 34.33 -77.69
N ILE A 789 -27.18 34.20 -76.36
CA ILE A 789 -27.96 35.02 -75.43
C ILE A 789 -27.17 36.26 -75.02
N ARG A 790 -27.78 37.45 -75.23
CA ARG A 790 -27.26 38.73 -74.74
C ARG A 790 -28.13 39.22 -73.60
N ILE A 791 -27.52 39.45 -72.44
CA ILE A 791 -28.24 40.01 -71.30
C ILE A 791 -28.37 41.53 -71.46
N GLN A 792 -29.59 42.02 -71.30
CA GLN A 792 -29.86 43.45 -71.27
C GLN A 792 -29.52 44.00 -69.88
N LYS A 793 -28.69 45.05 -69.83
CA LYS A 793 -28.37 45.76 -68.59
C LYS A 793 -29.62 46.38 -67.99
N LEU A 794 -29.80 46.26 -66.69
CA LEU A 794 -30.89 46.92 -65.97
C LEU A 794 -30.68 48.44 -66.04
N LYS A 795 -31.51 49.14 -66.82
CA LYS A 795 -31.45 50.61 -66.99
C LYS A 795 -32.64 51.34 -66.35
N ILE A 796 -33.73 50.63 -66.10
CA ILE A 796 -34.99 51.17 -65.56
C ILE A 796 -35.19 50.59 -64.17
N SER A 797 -35.76 51.37 -63.25
CA SER A 797 -36.07 50.92 -61.90
C SER A 797 -37.10 49.79 -61.91
N ALA A 798 -36.81 48.67 -61.27
CA ALA A 798 -37.72 47.53 -61.08
C ALA A 798 -38.05 47.32 -59.60
N TYR A 799 -39.19 46.67 -59.31
CA TYR A 799 -39.54 46.28 -57.94
C TYR A 799 -38.83 44.97 -57.56
N VAL A 800 -38.20 44.95 -56.40
CA VAL A 800 -37.48 43.77 -55.89
C VAL A 800 -38.45 42.62 -55.67
N GLN A 801 -38.18 41.47 -56.28
CA GLN A 801 -38.90 40.21 -56.03
C GLN A 801 -38.11 39.31 -55.05
N PHE A 802 -38.76 38.27 -54.54
CA PHE A 802 -38.12 37.31 -53.64
C PHE A 802 -36.87 36.67 -54.26
N GLU A 803 -36.91 36.40 -55.56
CA GLU A 803 -35.80 35.81 -56.29
C GLU A 803 -34.60 36.75 -56.44
N ASP A 804 -34.82 38.08 -56.48
CA ASP A 804 -33.73 39.04 -56.46
C ASP A 804 -33.01 39.04 -55.09
N TYR A 805 -33.75 38.92 -53.98
CA TYR A 805 -33.17 38.71 -52.66
C TYR A 805 -32.41 37.39 -52.57
N PHE A 806 -32.95 36.33 -53.19
CA PHE A 806 -32.26 35.04 -53.26
C PHE A 806 -30.94 35.15 -54.02
N MET A 807 -30.92 35.82 -55.18
CA MET A 807 -29.69 36.07 -55.94
C MET A 807 -28.68 36.89 -55.13
N MET A 808 -29.12 37.90 -54.38
CA MET A 808 -28.25 38.65 -53.45
C MET A 808 -27.69 37.77 -52.32
N ALA A 809 -28.52 36.88 -51.75
CA ALA A 809 -28.09 35.96 -50.70
C ALA A 809 -27.04 34.95 -51.19
N ILE A 810 -27.11 34.52 -52.46
CA ILE A 810 -26.10 33.65 -53.07
C ILE A 810 -24.70 34.26 -52.98
N LEU A 811 -24.52 35.58 -53.08
CA LEU A 811 -23.20 36.21 -52.94
C LEU A 811 -22.57 35.98 -51.56
N ALA A 812 -23.39 36.06 -50.51
CA ALA A 812 -22.93 35.82 -49.14
C ALA A 812 -22.63 34.33 -48.93
N ILE A 813 -23.45 33.44 -49.49
CA ILE A 813 -23.21 31.99 -49.43
C ILE A 813 -21.94 31.61 -50.21
N ASP A 814 -21.75 32.16 -51.40
CA ASP A 814 -20.54 31.97 -52.22
C ASP A 814 -19.28 32.44 -51.48
N PHE A 815 -19.36 33.55 -50.74
CA PHE A 815 -18.26 34.05 -49.93
C PHE A 815 -17.78 33.02 -48.91
N PHE A 816 -18.70 32.48 -48.11
CA PHE A 816 -18.38 31.43 -47.14
C PHE A 816 -17.98 30.11 -47.81
N GLN A 817 -18.60 29.80 -48.97
CA GLN A 817 -18.24 28.65 -49.80
C GLN A 817 -16.75 28.64 -50.13
N PHE A 818 -16.28 29.73 -50.73
CA PHE A 818 -14.90 29.81 -51.19
C PHE A 818 -13.91 29.90 -50.03
N ILE A 819 -14.24 30.65 -48.97
CA ILE A 819 -13.40 30.73 -47.76
C ILE A 819 -13.19 29.35 -47.14
N SER A 820 -14.22 28.50 -47.08
CA SER A 820 -14.12 27.16 -46.49
C SER A 820 -13.18 26.21 -47.24
N GLN A 821 -13.12 26.33 -48.58
CA GLN A 821 -12.32 25.46 -49.45
C GLN A 821 -10.89 25.99 -49.60
N GLY A 822 -10.61 27.15 -49.00
CA GLY A 822 -9.28 27.75 -48.95
C GLY A 822 -8.36 27.08 -47.94
N PRO A 823 -7.18 27.69 -47.70
CA PRO A 823 -6.26 27.26 -46.65
C PRO A 823 -6.94 27.27 -45.28
N ASP A 824 -6.54 26.37 -44.38
CA ASP A 824 -7.20 26.21 -43.09
C ASP A 824 -7.14 27.49 -42.24
N ILE A 825 -8.33 27.92 -41.79
CA ILE A 825 -8.58 29.14 -41.00
C ILE A 825 -8.85 28.77 -39.53
N SER A 826 -8.92 27.48 -39.19
CA SER A 826 -9.10 26.99 -37.81
C SER A 826 -7.98 27.48 -36.87
N GLY A 827 -6.76 27.64 -37.41
CA GLY A 827 -5.63 28.26 -36.71
C GLY A 827 -5.85 29.74 -36.35
N LEU A 828 -6.80 30.41 -37.00
CA LEU A 828 -7.11 31.82 -36.85
C LEU A 828 -8.43 32.08 -36.09
N HIS A 829 -9.51 31.34 -36.36
CA HIS A 829 -10.84 31.63 -35.81
C HIS A 829 -11.75 30.39 -35.65
N GLU A 830 -12.13 30.03 -34.43
CA GLU A 830 -13.07 28.91 -34.16
C GLU A 830 -14.49 29.18 -34.68
N TRP A 831 -15.05 30.38 -34.51
CA TRP A 831 -16.42 30.70 -34.95
C TRP A 831 -16.56 30.75 -36.48
N LEU A 832 -15.53 31.23 -37.18
CA LEU A 832 -15.51 31.27 -38.65
C LEU A 832 -15.36 29.86 -39.21
N SER A 833 -14.52 29.02 -38.58
CA SER A 833 -14.45 27.59 -38.88
C SER A 833 -15.82 26.92 -38.71
N LEU A 834 -16.53 27.19 -37.62
CA LEU A 834 -17.86 26.65 -37.35
C LEU A 834 -18.91 27.10 -38.38
N LEU A 835 -18.94 28.38 -38.76
CA LEU A 835 -19.81 28.89 -39.83
C LEU A 835 -19.44 28.30 -41.19
N CYS A 836 -18.16 28.15 -41.51
CA CYS A 836 -17.68 27.49 -42.71
C CYS A 836 -18.11 26.00 -42.72
N THR A 837 -17.97 25.28 -41.60
CA THR A 837 -18.39 23.89 -41.46
C THR A 837 -19.89 23.72 -41.63
N TYR A 838 -20.72 24.60 -41.05
CA TYR A 838 -22.18 24.53 -41.21
C TYR A 838 -22.66 24.95 -42.60
N THR A 839 -22.05 25.97 -43.20
CA THR A 839 -22.43 26.38 -44.55
C THR A 839 -22.02 25.31 -45.56
N MET A 840 -20.88 24.65 -45.35
CA MET A 840 -20.23 23.77 -46.34
C MET A 840 -20.36 22.30 -46.12
N THR A 841 -20.84 21.88 -44.95
CA THR A 841 -20.74 20.48 -44.55
C THR A 841 -19.29 20.02 -44.76
N ASN A 842 -18.33 20.81 -44.26
CA ASN A 842 -16.93 20.44 -44.37
C ASN A 842 -16.63 19.32 -43.34
N PHE A 843 -16.59 18.08 -43.82
CA PHE A 843 -16.57 16.86 -42.99
C PHE A 843 -15.23 16.55 -42.33
N ASP A 844 -14.19 17.34 -42.59
CA ASP A 844 -12.80 16.97 -42.28
C ASP A 844 -12.50 16.76 -40.78
N SER A 845 -13.27 17.39 -39.88
CA SER A 845 -13.00 17.35 -38.43
C SER A 845 -14.09 16.69 -37.59
N THR A 846 -15.27 16.38 -38.14
CA THR A 846 -16.47 16.04 -37.34
C THR A 846 -17.11 14.71 -37.69
N VAL A 847 -16.65 14.03 -38.74
CA VAL A 847 -17.35 12.86 -39.29
C VAL A 847 -16.36 11.73 -39.58
N THR A 848 -16.30 10.76 -38.68
CA THR A 848 -15.53 9.51 -38.81
C THR A 848 -16.44 8.29 -38.65
N GLY A 849 -16.02 7.15 -39.20
CA GLY A 849 -16.74 5.87 -39.08
C GLY A 849 -18.12 5.86 -39.74
N ASP A 850 -19.14 5.34 -39.05
CA ASP A 850 -20.48 5.15 -39.62
C ASP A 850 -21.17 6.46 -40.06
N ILE A 851 -20.87 7.57 -39.38
CA ILE A 851 -21.47 8.88 -39.68
C ILE A 851 -21.05 9.33 -41.09
N TYR A 852 -19.82 9.03 -41.51
CA TYR A 852 -19.31 9.35 -42.85
C TYR A 852 -20.16 8.70 -43.95
N TRP A 853 -20.48 7.40 -43.79
CA TRP A 853 -21.29 6.67 -44.75
C TRP A 853 -22.71 7.24 -44.90
N VAL A 854 -23.32 7.69 -43.79
CA VAL A 854 -24.65 8.33 -43.83
C VAL A 854 -24.63 9.59 -44.69
N TYR A 855 -23.60 10.44 -44.56
CA TYR A 855 -23.48 11.64 -45.39
C TYR A 855 -23.22 11.32 -46.85
N LEU A 856 -22.36 10.35 -47.16
CA LEU A 856 -22.09 9.90 -48.52
C LEU A 856 -23.36 9.36 -49.19
N TYR A 857 -24.13 8.50 -48.51
CA TYR A 857 -25.39 7.97 -49.04
C TYR A 857 -26.45 9.06 -49.22
N THR A 858 -26.53 10.00 -48.29
CA THR A 858 -27.44 11.14 -48.39
C THR A 858 -27.10 12.01 -49.60
N ALA A 859 -25.81 12.30 -49.81
CA ALA A 859 -25.33 12.98 -51.01
C ALA A 859 -25.75 12.20 -52.25
N MET A 860 -25.36 10.93 -52.39
CA MET A 860 -25.73 10.10 -53.55
C MET A 860 -27.24 10.11 -53.84
N ALA A 861 -28.08 9.98 -52.80
CA ALA A 861 -29.54 10.06 -52.93
C ALA A 861 -30.01 11.42 -53.45
N ILE A 862 -29.46 12.52 -52.94
CA ILE A 862 -29.77 13.88 -53.41
C ILE A 862 -29.33 14.06 -54.87
N SER A 863 -28.17 13.55 -55.30
CA SER A 863 -27.77 13.63 -56.73
C SER A 863 -28.71 12.83 -57.63
N CYS A 864 -29.08 11.61 -57.23
CA CYS A 864 -30.01 10.80 -58.00
C CYS A 864 -31.39 11.48 -58.11
N PHE A 865 -31.88 12.01 -56.98
CA PHE A 865 -33.12 12.79 -56.95
C PHE A 865 -33.02 14.03 -57.84
N TRP A 866 -31.90 14.74 -57.81
CA TRP A 866 -31.66 15.90 -58.67
C TRP A 866 -31.70 15.53 -60.15
N VAL A 867 -30.96 14.50 -60.57
CA VAL A 867 -30.96 14.02 -61.96
C VAL A 867 -32.37 13.65 -62.41
N PHE A 868 -33.14 12.99 -61.54
CA PHE A 868 -34.55 12.68 -61.81
C PHE A 868 -35.41 13.94 -61.98
N THR A 869 -35.32 14.92 -61.07
CA THR A 869 -36.08 16.18 -61.17
C THR A 869 -35.69 17.00 -62.40
N ALA A 870 -34.41 17.03 -62.72
CA ALA A 870 -33.87 17.66 -63.91
C ALA A 870 -34.42 17.02 -65.19
N PHE A 871 -34.47 15.68 -65.25
CA PHE A 871 -35.08 14.96 -66.36
C PHE A 871 -36.57 15.31 -66.51
N LEU A 872 -37.34 15.35 -65.41
CA LEU A 872 -38.75 15.76 -65.44
C LEU A 872 -38.95 17.18 -65.98
N LEU A 873 -38.05 18.11 -65.63
CA LEU A 873 -38.11 19.50 -66.08
C LEU A 873 -37.72 19.66 -67.55
N LEU A 874 -36.63 19.04 -67.99
CA LEU A 874 -36.11 19.17 -69.36
C LEU A 874 -37.04 18.56 -70.42
N TYR A 875 -37.68 17.44 -70.11
CA TYR A 875 -38.57 16.74 -71.03
C TYR A 875 -40.04 17.17 -70.92
N GLN A 876 -40.38 18.14 -70.06
CA GLN A 876 -41.74 18.64 -69.85
C GLN A 876 -42.79 17.54 -69.58
N LEU A 877 -42.37 16.42 -68.98
CA LEU A 877 -43.24 15.26 -68.70
C LEU A 877 -44.38 15.58 -67.73
N ASN A 878 -44.27 16.72 -67.04
CA ASN A 878 -45.28 17.27 -66.14
C ASN A 878 -46.57 17.76 -66.85
N GLU A 879 -46.53 18.04 -68.15
CA GLU A 879 -47.73 18.39 -68.92
C GLU A 879 -48.52 17.14 -69.34
N PHE A 880 -47.86 15.97 -69.34
CA PHE A 880 -48.43 14.70 -69.80
C PHE A 880 -49.05 13.85 -68.67
N PHE A 881 -48.73 14.12 -67.41
CA PHE A 881 -49.08 13.28 -66.25
C PHE A 881 -49.76 14.09 -65.10
N SER A 882 -50.30 13.35 -64.11
CA SER A 882 -51.19 13.81 -63.01
C SER A 882 -50.76 15.06 -62.21
N GLU A 883 -51.71 15.60 -61.43
CA GLU A 883 -51.57 16.71 -60.46
C GLU A 883 -50.29 16.63 -59.58
N MET A 884 -49.84 15.40 -59.26
CA MET A 884 -48.64 15.16 -58.46
C MET A 884 -47.36 15.64 -59.16
N LEU A 885 -47.22 15.43 -60.47
CA LEU A 885 -46.04 15.89 -61.21
C LEU A 885 -46.01 17.43 -61.39
N LYS A 886 -47.17 18.09 -61.36
CA LYS A 886 -47.24 19.56 -61.30
C LYS A 886 -46.74 20.09 -59.96
N ARG A 887 -47.08 19.42 -58.85
CA ARG A 887 -46.52 19.75 -57.53
C ARG A 887 -45.01 19.52 -57.48
N VAL A 888 -44.54 18.39 -58.03
CA VAL A 888 -43.11 18.11 -58.16
C VAL A 888 -42.42 19.19 -58.99
N LYS A 889 -42.99 19.66 -60.12
CA LYS A 889 -42.44 20.77 -60.91
C LYS A 889 -42.25 22.04 -60.07
N ASN A 890 -43.26 22.45 -59.30
CA ASN A 890 -43.19 23.66 -58.47
C ASN A 890 -42.14 23.53 -57.37
N ILE A 891 -42.06 22.35 -56.73
CA ILE A 891 -41.01 22.05 -55.75
C ILE A 891 -39.64 22.04 -56.43
N SER A 892 -39.51 21.44 -57.61
CA SER A 892 -38.26 21.42 -58.37
C SER A 892 -37.82 22.83 -58.75
N LEU A 893 -38.71 23.70 -59.23
CA LEU A 893 -38.39 25.10 -59.55
C LEU A 893 -37.90 25.88 -58.32
N LEU A 894 -38.48 25.62 -57.14
CA LEU A 894 -38.01 26.20 -55.88
C LEU A 894 -36.64 25.64 -55.42
N LEU A 895 -36.42 24.35 -55.64
CA LEU A 895 -35.17 23.66 -55.26
C LEU A 895 -34.03 23.92 -56.25
N LEU A 896 -34.32 24.26 -57.51
CA LEU A 896 -33.33 24.52 -58.55
C LEU A 896 -32.21 25.47 -58.11
N PRO A 897 -32.50 26.66 -57.56
CA PRO A 897 -31.45 27.59 -57.17
C PRO A 897 -30.75 27.18 -55.86
N ILE A 898 -31.39 26.38 -54.99
CA ILE A 898 -30.81 25.83 -53.75
C ILE A 898 -29.83 24.71 -54.07
N ILE A 899 -30.26 23.65 -54.77
CA ILE A 899 -29.40 22.53 -55.16
C ILE A 899 -28.33 23.03 -56.14
N GLY A 900 -28.77 23.89 -57.05
CA GLY A 900 -27.93 24.51 -58.06
C GLY A 900 -26.78 25.31 -57.47
N ASN A 901 -27.00 26.23 -56.52
CA ASN A 901 -25.95 27.14 -56.05
C ASN A 901 -25.46 26.84 -54.62
N ILE A 902 -26.36 26.53 -53.69
CA ILE A 902 -26.02 26.36 -52.26
C ILE A 902 -25.39 24.99 -52.02
N VAL A 903 -26.02 23.92 -52.53
CA VAL A 903 -25.60 22.53 -52.25
C VAL A 903 -24.51 22.04 -53.22
N PHE A 904 -24.25 22.75 -54.32
CA PHE A 904 -23.28 22.31 -55.34
C PHE A 904 -21.88 22.03 -54.82
N VAL A 905 -21.28 22.96 -54.07
CA VAL A 905 -19.92 22.79 -53.51
C VAL A 905 -19.90 21.66 -52.46
N PRO A 906 -20.77 21.65 -51.44
CA PRO A 906 -20.88 20.54 -50.49
C PRO A 906 -21.01 19.16 -51.14
N MET A 907 -21.92 19.06 -52.10
CA MET A 907 -22.27 17.80 -52.76
C MET A 907 -21.10 17.21 -53.55
N VAL A 908 -20.43 18.03 -54.35
CA VAL A 908 -19.25 17.62 -55.11
C VAL A 908 -18.11 17.25 -54.15
N SER A 909 -17.95 17.99 -53.05
CA SER A 909 -16.92 17.71 -52.03
C SER A 909 -17.13 16.35 -51.34
N VAL A 910 -18.37 16.02 -50.95
CA VAL A 910 -18.71 14.70 -50.36
C VAL A 910 -18.47 13.56 -51.34
N LEU A 911 -18.98 13.70 -52.57
CA LEU A 911 -18.82 12.64 -53.56
C LEU A 911 -17.33 12.40 -53.93
N LEU A 912 -16.49 13.43 -53.84
CA LEU A 912 -15.04 13.29 -54.03
C LEU A 912 -14.32 12.67 -52.82
N SER A 913 -14.86 12.82 -51.60
CA SER A 913 -14.25 12.32 -50.37
C SER A 913 -14.09 10.79 -50.36
N ILE A 914 -14.94 10.06 -51.10
CA ILE A 914 -14.82 8.61 -51.24
C ILE A 914 -13.48 8.19 -51.84
N PHE A 915 -12.86 9.03 -52.68
CA PHE A 915 -11.57 8.72 -53.32
C PHE A 915 -10.36 9.09 -52.47
N GLN A 916 -10.54 9.63 -51.27
CA GLN A 916 -9.46 10.01 -50.35
C GLN A 916 -8.90 8.76 -49.63
N CYS A 917 -8.22 7.93 -50.40
CA CYS A 917 -7.57 6.69 -49.99
C CYS A 917 -6.05 6.87 -49.82
N ASP A 918 -5.62 8.01 -49.28
CA ASP A 918 -4.22 8.41 -49.20
C ASP A 918 -3.47 7.83 -47.99
N GLN A 919 -4.14 7.04 -47.14
CA GLN A 919 -3.57 6.36 -45.97
C GLN A 919 -3.62 4.83 -46.14
N GLY A 920 -2.64 4.13 -45.60
CA GLY A 920 -2.59 2.66 -45.66
C GLY A 920 -1.59 2.04 -44.69
N ILE A 921 -1.70 0.72 -44.51
CA ILE A 921 -0.82 -0.08 -43.63
C ILE A 921 0.41 -0.60 -44.38
N SER A 922 0.35 -0.60 -45.71
CA SER A 922 1.46 -0.98 -46.59
C SER A 922 1.52 -0.05 -47.80
N SER A 923 2.59 -0.14 -48.60
CA SER A 923 2.73 0.64 -49.83
C SER A 923 1.83 0.14 -50.98
N LYS A 924 1.10 -0.97 -50.77
CA LYS A 924 0.19 -1.54 -51.77
C LYS A 924 -1.13 -0.76 -51.80
N ILE A 925 -1.74 -0.73 -52.99
CA ILE A 925 -3.04 -0.06 -53.21
C ILE A 925 -4.20 -0.75 -52.47
N THR A 926 -4.15 -2.08 -52.34
CA THR A 926 -5.17 -2.88 -51.63
C THR A 926 -5.19 -2.66 -50.13
N ASP A 927 -4.08 -2.15 -49.58
CA ASP A 927 -3.90 -1.97 -48.15
C ASP A 927 -4.10 -0.48 -47.78
N SER A 928 -4.56 0.32 -48.74
CA SER A 928 -5.06 1.68 -48.52
C SER A 928 -6.50 1.63 -48.04
N PHE A 929 -6.88 2.55 -47.17
CA PHE A 929 -8.22 2.65 -46.61
C PHE A 929 -8.76 4.08 -46.73
N ILE A 930 -10.07 4.22 -46.59
CA ILE A 930 -10.72 5.54 -46.67
C ILE A 930 -10.25 6.38 -45.49
N ARG A 931 -9.82 7.61 -45.73
CA ARG A 931 -9.33 8.50 -44.67
C ARG A 931 -10.33 8.71 -43.52
N TYR A 932 -11.63 8.77 -43.81
CA TYR A 932 -12.70 8.95 -42.82
C TYR A 932 -13.18 7.64 -42.17
N ASP A 933 -12.78 6.50 -42.73
CA ASP A 933 -13.12 5.17 -42.22
C ASP A 933 -12.00 4.17 -42.56
N CYS A 934 -11.05 4.05 -41.64
CA CYS A 934 -9.93 3.13 -41.73
C CYS A 934 -10.30 1.66 -41.53
N THR A 935 -11.56 1.32 -41.30
CA THR A 935 -12.03 -0.07 -41.32
C THR A 935 -12.40 -0.55 -42.74
N THR A 936 -12.64 0.39 -43.66
CA THR A 936 -12.97 0.08 -45.05
C THR A 936 -11.74 0.26 -45.94
N TYR A 937 -11.19 -0.87 -46.42
CA TYR A 937 -10.13 -0.85 -47.42
C TYR A 937 -10.65 -0.34 -48.76
N CYS A 938 -9.88 0.57 -49.34
CA CYS A 938 -10.14 1.07 -50.67
C CYS A 938 -9.86 -0.02 -51.71
N TRP A 939 -10.63 0.04 -52.79
CA TRP A 939 -10.56 -0.86 -53.94
C TRP A 939 -10.93 -2.32 -53.63
N ASP A 940 -11.52 -2.59 -52.45
CA ASP A 940 -12.26 -3.82 -52.19
C ASP A 940 -13.59 -3.84 -52.98
N ASN A 941 -14.18 -5.02 -53.16
CA ASN A 941 -15.38 -5.23 -53.99
C ASN A 941 -16.55 -4.31 -53.59
N ARG A 942 -16.77 -4.08 -52.29
CA ARG A 942 -17.86 -3.20 -51.83
C ARG A 942 -17.56 -1.73 -52.04
N TYR A 943 -16.35 -1.29 -51.71
CA TYR A 943 -15.91 0.09 -51.93
C TYR A 943 -15.97 0.47 -53.42
N THR A 944 -15.49 -0.42 -54.29
CA THR A 944 -15.40 -0.17 -55.73
C THR A 944 -16.78 0.12 -56.34
N LEU A 945 -17.82 -0.57 -55.88
CA LEU A 945 -19.20 -0.30 -56.30
C LEU A 945 -19.61 1.14 -55.95
N TRP A 946 -19.37 1.58 -54.71
CA TRP A 946 -19.70 2.95 -54.29
C TRP A 946 -18.88 4.00 -55.03
N GLY A 947 -17.60 3.74 -55.31
CA GLY A 947 -16.75 4.59 -56.13
C GLY A 947 -17.28 4.78 -57.55
N ILE A 948 -17.75 3.71 -58.19
CA ILE A 948 -18.37 3.78 -59.53
C ILE A 948 -19.65 4.62 -59.49
N PHE A 949 -20.52 4.41 -58.50
CA PHE A 949 -21.73 5.22 -58.33
C PHE A 949 -21.43 6.71 -58.09
N ALA A 950 -20.40 7.03 -57.31
CA ALA A 950 -19.96 8.40 -57.10
C ALA A 950 -19.47 9.07 -58.39
N ILE A 951 -18.68 8.36 -59.23
CA ILE A 951 -18.23 8.87 -60.54
C ILE A 951 -19.42 9.16 -61.45
N ILE A 952 -20.35 8.21 -61.59
CA ILE A 952 -21.55 8.40 -62.42
C ILE A 952 -22.37 9.59 -61.92
N SER A 953 -22.55 9.69 -60.60
CA SER A 953 -23.27 10.79 -59.98
C SER A 953 -22.61 12.14 -60.29
N LEU A 954 -21.29 12.26 -60.17
CA LEU A 954 -20.54 13.48 -60.49
C LEU A 954 -20.64 13.85 -61.98
N LEU A 955 -20.45 12.87 -62.87
CA LEU A 955 -20.49 13.08 -64.32
C LEU A 955 -21.86 13.55 -64.83
N VAL A 956 -22.95 13.15 -64.17
CA VAL A 956 -24.30 13.61 -64.57
C VAL A 956 -24.70 14.87 -63.79
N TYR A 957 -24.38 14.96 -62.50
CA TYR A 957 -24.79 16.05 -61.62
C TYR A 957 -24.16 17.39 -62.02
N ILE A 958 -22.86 17.42 -62.30
CA ILE A 958 -22.12 18.65 -62.60
C ILE A 958 -22.67 19.36 -63.86
N PRO A 959 -22.68 18.75 -65.06
CA PRO A 959 -23.12 19.42 -66.28
C PRO A 959 -24.60 19.82 -66.22
N LEU A 960 -25.44 18.95 -65.62
CA LEU A 960 -26.86 19.19 -65.48
C LEU A 960 -27.14 20.39 -64.57
N THR A 961 -26.38 20.52 -63.48
CA THR A 961 -26.49 21.65 -62.57
C THR A 961 -26.06 22.96 -63.24
N ILE A 962 -24.94 22.95 -63.99
CA ILE A 962 -24.48 24.13 -64.73
C ILE A 962 -25.55 24.60 -65.73
N TYR A 963 -26.13 23.65 -66.49
CA TYR A 963 -27.19 23.97 -67.44
C TYR A 963 -28.46 24.49 -66.75
N LEU A 964 -28.90 23.85 -65.67
CA LEU A 964 -30.14 24.20 -64.98
C LEU A 964 -30.08 25.51 -64.20
N ARG A 965 -28.92 25.90 -63.66
CA ARG A 965 -28.71 27.24 -63.07
C ARG A 965 -29.10 28.33 -64.06
N TYR A 966 -28.67 28.18 -65.31
CA TYR A 966 -29.01 29.09 -66.38
C TYR A 966 -30.48 28.97 -66.81
N TYR A 967 -30.98 27.74 -66.99
CA TYR A 967 -32.37 27.51 -67.40
C TYR A 967 -33.39 28.14 -66.42
N TYR A 968 -33.10 28.07 -65.12
CA TYR A 968 -33.89 28.72 -64.07
C TYR A 968 -34.05 30.23 -64.29
N GLU A 969 -32.96 30.95 -64.61
CA GLU A 969 -32.97 32.39 -64.85
C GLU A 969 -33.73 32.81 -66.12
N ILE A 970 -33.90 31.89 -67.08
CA ILE A 970 -34.72 32.15 -68.29
C ILE A 970 -36.20 31.91 -68.00
N VAL A 971 -36.53 30.81 -67.32
CA VAL A 971 -37.92 30.37 -67.13
C VAL A 971 -38.65 31.22 -66.09
N ASN A 972 -37.92 31.80 -65.13
CA ASN A 972 -38.52 32.67 -64.13
C ASN A 972 -38.52 34.14 -64.57
N ASP A 973 -39.68 34.61 -65.04
CA ASP A 973 -39.88 36.00 -65.45
C ASP A 973 -39.81 37.01 -64.29
N HIS A 974 -39.87 36.56 -63.04
CA HIS A 974 -39.82 37.42 -61.85
C HIS A 974 -38.40 37.86 -61.44
N ILE A 975 -37.36 37.37 -62.12
CA ILE A 975 -35.96 37.67 -61.79
C ILE A 975 -35.48 38.91 -62.56
N ASN A 976 -35.20 39.99 -61.82
CA ASN A 976 -34.63 41.23 -62.38
C ASN A 976 -33.10 41.17 -62.45
N ILE A 977 -32.45 40.53 -61.48
CA ILE A 977 -30.99 40.33 -61.43
C ILE A 977 -30.62 39.05 -62.21
N ARG A 978 -30.09 39.21 -63.42
CA ARG A 978 -29.69 38.08 -64.29
C ARG A 978 -28.17 37.95 -64.37
N THR A 979 -27.69 36.72 -64.34
CA THR A 979 -26.27 36.37 -64.35
C THR A 979 -25.78 36.09 -65.77
N ASN A 980 -24.58 36.56 -66.11
CA ASN A 980 -23.92 36.25 -67.37
C ASN A 980 -23.66 34.75 -67.52
N PRO A 981 -24.16 34.07 -68.58
CA PRO A 981 -23.98 32.63 -68.72
C PRO A 981 -22.52 32.20 -68.79
N ILE A 982 -21.65 33.06 -69.34
CA ILE A 982 -20.19 32.80 -69.36
C ILE A 982 -19.64 32.80 -67.94
N PHE A 983 -20.09 33.74 -67.10
CA PHE A 983 -19.68 33.81 -65.70
C PHE A 983 -20.19 32.61 -64.88
N ILE A 984 -21.39 32.08 -65.16
CA ILE A 984 -21.89 30.86 -64.49
C ILE A 984 -20.96 29.67 -64.75
N ILE A 985 -20.49 29.52 -65.99
CA ILE A 985 -19.54 28.48 -66.37
C ILE A 985 -18.19 28.69 -65.70
N GLU A 986 -17.62 29.89 -65.79
CA GLU A 986 -16.34 30.22 -65.17
C GLU A 986 -16.37 30.01 -63.66
N LYS A 987 -17.46 30.43 -63.00
CA LYS A 987 -17.70 30.18 -61.58
C LYS A 987 -17.75 28.69 -61.26
N ALA A 988 -18.46 27.88 -62.04
CA ALA A 988 -18.56 26.44 -61.81
C ALA A 988 -17.21 25.72 -61.98
N ILE A 989 -16.44 26.09 -63.01
CA ILE A 989 -15.08 25.57 -63.21
C ILE A 989 -14.17 25.97 -62.03
N CYS A 990 -14.24 27.23 -61.59
CA CYS A 990 -13.49 27.70 -60.42
C CYS A 990 -13.88 26.93 -59.14
N GLN A 991 -15.19 26.73 -58.90
CA GLN A 991 -15.71 25.93 -57.77
C GLN A 991 -15.19 24.49 -57.78
N ILE A 992 -15.09 23.84 -58.94
CA ILE A 992 -14.56 22.47 -59.03
C ILE A 992 -13.04 22.43 -58.82
N ILE A 993 -12.32 23.39 -59.40
CA ILE A 993 -10.86 23.50 -59.23
C ILE A 993 -10.50 23.75 -57.76
N ILE A 994 -11.22 24.62 -57.05
CA ILE A 994 -10.93 24.89 -55.63
C ILE A 994 -11.28 23.70 -54.73
N ILE A 995 -12.38 22.98 -54.98
CA ILE A 995 -12.70 21.74 -54.25
C ILE A 995 -11.60 20.70 -54.47
N PHE A 996 -11.14 20.53 -55.71
CA PHE A 996 -10.04 19.64 -56.01
C PHE A 996 -8.75 20.02 -55.25
N MET A 997 -8.36 21.29 -55.31
CA MET A 997 -7.18 21.77 -54.59
C MET A 997 -7.33 21.58 -53.07
N SER A 998 -8.53 21.81 -52.52
CA SER A 998 -8.85 21.57 -51.11
C SER A 998 -8.75 20.09 -50.72
N ARG A 999 -9.05 19.16 -51.62
CA ARG A 999 -9.01 17.72 -51.37
C ARG A 999 -7.64 17.09 -51.65
N THR A 1000 -6.71 17.84 -52.27
CA THR A 1000 -5.41 17.32 -52.71
C THR A 1000 -4.22 18.16 -52.23
N VAL A 1001 -4.09 19.40 -52.70
CA VAL A 1001 -2.94 20.27 -52.41
C VAL A 1001 -2.93 20.70 -50.95
N LYS A 1002 -4.10 21.07 -50.41
CA LYS A 1002 -4.29 21.48 -49.01
C LYS A 1002 -3.69 20.47 -48.03
N GLU A 1003 -4.00 19.19 -48.24
CA GLU A 1003 -3.57 18.05 -47.43
C GLU A 1003 -2.06 17.77 -47.47
N TYR A 1004 -1.40 18.23 -48.54
CA TYR A 1004 0.04 18.10 -48.68
C TYR A 1004 0.78 19.31 -48.10
N ASN A 1005 0.30 20.52 -48.40
CA ASN A 1005 0.90 21.77 -47.98
C ASN A 1005 -0.14 22.91 -48.04
N GLU A 1006 -0.60 23.35 -46.87
CA GLU A 1006 -1.57 24.44 -46.69
C GLU A 1006 -1.10 25.76 -47.33
N SER A 1007 0.17 26.10 -47.16
CA SER A 1007 0.75 27.33 -47.72
C SER A 1007 0.75 27.33 -49.25
N LEU A 1008 1.09 26.18 -49.87
CA LEU A 1008 1.06 26.02 -51.33
C LEU A 1008 -0.38 26.09 -51.87
N HIS A 1009 -1.33 25.46 -51.17
CA HIS A 1009 -2.76 25.54 -51.50
C HIS A 1009 -3.25 26.99 -51.48
N GLY A 1010 -2.90 27.73 -50.44
CA GLY A 1010 -3.23 29.15 -50.30
C GLY A 1010 -2.68 30.03 -51.43
N LEU A 1011 -1.43 29.80 -51.85
CA LEU A 1011 -0.83 30.51 -53.00
C LEU A 1011 -1.57 30.20 -54.32
N CYS A 1012 -1.89 28.93 -54.59
CA CYS A 1012 -2.66 28.52 -55.76
C CYS A 1012 -4.07 29.15 -55.76
N CYS A 1013 -4.74 29.18 -54.62
CA CYS A 1013 -6.03 29.84 -54.45
C CYS A 1013 -5.95 31.36 -54.70
N CYS A 1014 -4.89 32.02 -54.26
CA CYS A 1014 -4.68 33.45 -54.54
C CYS A 1014 -4.58 33.72 -56.05
N ILE A 1015 -3.79 32.92 -56.79
CA ILE A 1015 -3.64 33.04 -58.25
C ILE A 1015 -4.99 32.82 -58.95
N LEU A 1016 -5.77 31.82 -58.51
CA LEU A 1016 -7.09 31.54 -59.04
C LEU A 1016 -8.05 32.72 -58.83
N PHE A 1017 -8.09 33.31 -57.63
CA PHE A 1017 -8.98 34.44 -57.33
C PHE A 1017 -8.57 35.75 -57.99
N ILE A 1018 -7.27 36.01 -58.15
CA ILE A 1018 -6.79 37.14 -58.97
C ILE A 1018 -7.32 36.99 -60.41
N THR A 1019 -7.23 35.78 -60.97
CA THR A 1019 -7.77 35.48 -62.31
C THR A 1019 -9.29 35.72 -62.36
N MET A 1020 -10.04 35.24 -61.37
CA MET A 1020 -11.49 35.44 -61.30
C MET A 1020 -11.89 36.91 -61.16
N ILE A 1021 -11.15 37.72 -60.40
CA ILE A 1021 -11.39 39.16 -60.26
C ILE A 1021 -11.20 39.87 -61.60
N LEU A 1022 -10.13 39.54 -62.33
CA LEU A 1022 -9.86 40.10 -63.67
C LEU A 1022 -10.96 39.72 -64.68
N LEU A 1023 -11.44 38.47 -64.63
CA LEU A 1023 -12.56 38.01 -65.46
C LEU A 1023 -13.87 38.73 -65.12
N CYS A 1024 -14.19 38.87 -63.83
CA CYS A 1024 -15.37 39.62 -63.37
C CYS A 1024 -15.37 41.07 -63.88
N TYR A 1025 -14.23 41.73 -63.79
CA TYR A 1025 -14.07 43.10 -64.27
C TYR A 1025 -14.31 43.21 -65.79
N LYS A 1026 -13.79 42.24 -66.57
CA LYS A 1026 -13.94 42.23 -68.03
C LYS A 1026 -15.37 41.93 -68.49
N GLN A 1027 -16.06 41.01 -67.82
CA GLN A 1027 -17.32 40.46 -68.33
C GLN A 1027 -18.58 41.13 -67.76
N GLY A 1028 -18.53 41.65 -66.53
CA GLY A 1028 -19.72 42.09 -65.82
C GLY A 1028 -20.62 40.89 -65.46
N PRO A 1029 -20.39 40.24 -64.31
CA PRO A 1029 -21.03 38.96 -63.97
C PRO A 1029 -22.56 39.03 -63.89
N TYR A 1030 -23.12 40.19 -63.57
CA TYR A 1030 -24.55 40.45 -63.48
C TYR A 1030 -24.97 41.65 -64.34
N ASN A 1031 -26.25 41.70 -64.71
CA ASN A 1031 -26.85 42.83 -65.41
C ASN A 1031 -27.08 44.09 -64.54
N TYR A 1032 -26.81 43.99 -63.23
CA TYR A 1032 -26.99 45.05 -62.24
C TYR A 1032 -25.65 45.50 -61.64
N HIS A 1033 -25.36 46.80 -61.75
CA HIS A 1033 -24.04 47.34 -61.40
C HIS A 1033 -23.68 47.22 -59.91
N ARG A 1034 -24.63 47.36 -58.98
CA ARG A 1034 -24.32 47.17 -57.55
C ARG A 1034 -23.98 45.72 -57.23
N MET A 1035 -24.65 44.77 -57.87
CA MET A 1035 -24.33 43.34 -57.73
C MET A 1035 -22.91 43.05 -58.21
N ASN A 1036 -22.50 43.62 -59.34
CA ASN A 1036 -21.14 43.53 -59.88
C ASN A 1036 -20.08 44.12 -58.92
N LEU A 1037 -20.41 45.22 -58.23
CA LEU A 1037 -19.54 45.79 -57.21
C LEU A 1037 -19.38 44.83 -56.02
N TRP A 1038 -20.48 44.30 -55.48
CA TRP A 1038 -20.45 43.44 -54.29
C TRP A 1038 -19.80 42.08 -54.53
N ILE A 1039 -19.95 41.47 -55.72
CA ILE A 1039 -19.19 40.26 -56.06
C ILE A 1039 -17.69 40.54 -56.16
N SER A 1040 -17.27 41.70 -56.74
CA SER A 1040 -15.86 42.08 -56.76
C SER A 1040 -15.29 42.32 -55.36
N ILE A 1041 -16.05 42.96 -54.47
CA ILE A 1041 -15.65 43.16 -53.06
C ILE A 1041 -15.57 41.80 -52.35
N SER A 1042 -16.54 40.91 -52.56
CA SER A 1042 -16.53 39.56 -52.01
C SER A 1042 -15.28 38.78 -52.42
N TYR A 1043 -14.93 38.80 -53.71
CA TYR A 1043 -13.71 38.14 -54.22
C TYR A 1043 -12.42 38.77 -53.69
N LEU A 1044 -12.37 40.11 -53.52
CA LEU A 1044 -11.25 40.78 -52.86
C LEU A 1044 -11.13 40.39 -51.38
N ALA A 1045 -12.25 40.24 -50.68
CA ALA A 1045 -12.27 39.80 -49.29
C ALA A 1045 -11.86 38.33 -49.14
N ILE A 1046 -12.23 37.46 -50.08
CA ILE A 1046 -11.73 36.07 -50.16
C ILE A 1046 -10.21 36.07 -50.39
N LEU A 1047 -9.73 36.84 -51.38
CA LEU A 1047 -8.30 36.96 -51.68
C LEU A 1047 -7.50 37.46 -50.47
N TRP A 1048 -8.00 38.47 -49.75
CA TRP A 1048 -7.41 38.96 -48.51
C TRP A 1048 -7.31 37.86 -47.44
N SER A 1049 -8.38 37.09 -47.28
CA SER A 1049 -8.44 35.98 -46.31
C SER A 1049 -7.43 34.88 -46.66
N PHE A 1050 -7.25 34.57 -47.95
CA PHE A 1050 -6.27 33.58 -48.41
C PHE A 1050 -4.84 34.07 -48.23
N ILE A 1051 -4.55 35.36 -48.49
CA ILE A 1051 -3.22 35.93 -48.24
C ILE A 1051 -2.86 35.86 -46.75
N LEU A 1052 -3.76 36.27 -45.86
CA LEU A 1052 -3.53 36.22 -44.41
C LEU A 1052 -3.36 34.79 -43.90
N SER A 1053 -4.22 33.86 -44.33
CA SER A 1053 -4.13 32.45 -43.92
C SER A 1053 -2.86 31.78 -44.45
N SER A 1054 -2.46 32.07 -45.69
CA SER A 1054 -1.18 31.57 -46.25
C SER A 1054 0.02 32.14 -45.49
N THR A 1055 -0.05 33.41 -45.09
CA THR A 1055 1.02 34.06 -44.32
C THR A 1055 1.14 33.46 -42.92
N TYR A 1056 0.01 33.13 -42.27
CA TYR A 1056 -0.01 32.43 -40.99
C TYR A 1056 0.72 31.09 -41.08
N TRP A 1057 0.34 30.23 -42.04
CA TRP A 1057 0.98 28.92 -42.24
C TRP A 1057 2.42 28.99 -42.74
N LEU A 1058 2.84 30.10 -43.38
CA LEU A 1058 4.23 30.31 -43.80
C LEU A 1058 5.15 30.82 -42.67
N THR A 1059 4.60 31.57 -41.71
CA THR A 1059 5.40 32.27 -40.69
C THR A 1059 5.41 31.57 -39.33
N GLU A 1060 4.48 30.64 -39.08
CA GLU A 1060 4.35 29.89 -37.82
C GLU A 1060 4.32 30.78 -36.56
N ILE A 1061 3.84 32.03 -36.69
CA ILE A 1061 3.76 32.96 -35.56
C ILE A 1061 2.61 32.53 -34.63
N ASP A 1062 2.95 32.16 -33.39
CA ASP A 1062 1.98 31.67 -32.37
C ASP A 1062 0.89 32.68 -31.97
N ASN A 1063 1.09 33.98 -32.21
CA ASN A 1063 0.14 35.01 -31.79
C ASN A 1063 -1.05 35.16 -32.76
N LYS A 1064 -2.05 34.29 -32.59
CA LYS A 1064 -3.30 34.26 -33.35
C LYS A 1064 -4.05 35.61 -33.38
N LEU A 1065 -4.00 36.38 -32.28
CA LEU A 1065 -4.76 37.64 -32.15
C LEU A 1065 -4.38 38.71 -33.19
N ILE A 1066 -3.13 38.74 -33.63
CA ILE A 1066 -2.66 39.72 -34.62
C ILE A 1066 -3.33 39.48 -35.97
N PHE A 1067 -3.37 38.22 -36.42
CA PHE A 1067 -3.98 37.87 -37.69
C PHE A 1067 -5.50 38.04 -37.67
N ILE A 1068 -6.15 37.74 -36.53
CA ILE A 1068 -7.57 38.04 -36.29
C ILE A 1068 -7.86 39.53 -36.46
N ALA A 1069 -7.07 40.39 -35.81
CA ALA A 1069 -7.24 41.84 -35.90
C ALA A 1069 -7.07 42.35 -37.34
N LEU A 1070 -6.07 41.85 -38.07
CA LEU A 1070 -5.83 42.18 -39.47
C LEU A 1070 -6.95 41.69 -40.40
N GLN A 1071 -7.51 40.51 -40.13
CA GLN A 1071 -8.65 39.95 -40.87
C GLN A 1071 -9.89 40.83 -40.74
N CYS A 1072 -10.29 41.16 -39.49
CA CYS A 1072 -11.44 42.02 -39.22
C CYS A 1072 -11.25 43.44 -39.78
N LEU A 1073 -10.07 44.02 -39.63
CA LEU A 1073 -9.74 45.35 -40.15
C LEU A 1073 -9.83 45.37 -41.69
N GLY A 1074 -9.29 44.36 -42.36
CA GLY A 1074 -9.33 44.26 -43.82
C GLY A 1074 -10.75 44.13 -44.37
N TRP A 1075 -11.60 43.29 -43.75
CA TRP A 1075 -13.01 43.18 -44.12
C TRP A 1075 -13.78 44.49 -43.90
N LEU A 1076 -13.54 45.17 -42.77
CA LEU A 1076 -14.18 46.45 -42.48
C LEU A 1076 -13.82 47.51 -43.53
N ILE A 1077 -12.55 47.60 -43.92
CA ILE A 1077 -12.07 48.53 -44.97
C ILE A 1077 -12.71 48.20 -46.33
N LEU A 1078 -12.78 46.93 -46.71
CA LEU A 1078 -13.37 46.49 -47.97
C LEU A 1078 -14.89 46.76 -48.02
N ILE A 1079 -15.61 46.50 -46.93
CA ILE A 1079 -17.06 46.79 -46.83
C ILE A 1079 -17.30 48.31 -46.84
N ALA A 1080 -16.56 49.08 -46.05
CA ALA A 1080 -16.72 50.53 -45.98
C ALA A 1080 -16.42 51.20 -47.33
N SER A 1081 -15.34 50.79 -48.00
CA SER A 1081 -15.03 51.27 -49.35
C SER A 1081 -16.10 50.87 -50.37
N GLY A 1082 -16.63 49.65 -50.27
CA GLY A 1082 -17.76 49.19 -51.07
C GLY A 1082 -19.02 50.04 -50.93
N ILE A 1083 -19.41 50.34 -49.69
CA ILE A 1083 -20.55 51.21 -49.38
C ILE A 1083 -20.30 52.62 -49.92
N ALA A 1084 -19.11 53.17 -49.72
CA ALA A 1084 -18.75 54.50 -50.22
C ALA A 1084 -18.83 54.58 -51.76
N ILE A 1085 -18.29 53.59 -52.46
CA ILE A 1085 -18.33 53.48 -53.92
C ILE A 1085 -19.78 53.30 -54.40
N GLN A 1086 -20.55 52.43 -53.74
CA GLN A 1086 -21.96 52.22 -54.05
C GLN A 1086 -22.76 53.53 -53.97
N CYS A 1087 -22.63 54.26 -52.86
CA CYS A 1087 -23.36 55.51 -52.64
C CYS A 1087 -22.95 56.60 -53.64
N LYS A 1088 -21.68 56.64 -54.04
CA LYS A 1088 -21.16 57.69 -54.92
C LYS A 1088 -21.43 57.44 -56.41
N TRP A 1089 -21.30 56.20 -56.88
CA TRP A 1089 -21.21 55.90 -58.33
C TRP A 1089 -22.29 54.98 -58.87
N TYR A 1090 -23.02 54.25 -58.01
CA TYR A 1090 -23.98 53.25 -58.48
C TYR A 1090 -25.41 53.54 -57.97
N PRO A 1091 -26.32 54.06 -58.82
CA PRO A 1091 -27.68 54.38 -58.41
C PRO A 1091 -28.48 53.11 -58.05
N ASN A 1092 -29.48 53.25 -57.16
CA ASN A 1092 -30.36 52.13 -56.83
C ASN A 1092 -31.43 51.99 -57.92
N LEU A 1093 -31.35 50.91 -58.71
CA LEU A 1093 -32.33 50.57 -59.74
C LEU A 1093 -33.35 49.52 -59.26
N LEU A 1094 -33.26 49.11 -57.99
CA LEU A 1094 -34.13 48.12 -57.39
C LEU A 1094 -34.88 48.77 -56.22
N ASN A 1095 -36.16 49.06 -56.43
CA ASN A 1095 -37.02 49.69 -55.45
C ASN A 1095 -37.70 48.60 -54.61
N THR A 1096 -37.53 48.65 -53.29
CA THR A 1096 -38.37 47.88 -52.38
C THR A 1096 -39.73 48.55 -52.30
N GLU A 1097 -40.81 47.79 -52.21
CA GLU A 1097 -42.09 48.37 -51.80
C GLU A 1097 -41.90 49.11 -50.46
N LYS A 1098 -42.44 50.32 -50.34
CA LYS A 1098 -42.47 51.02 -49.05
C LYS A 1098 -43.44 50.27 -48.15
N VAL A 1099 -42.94 49.26 -47.45
CA VAL A 1099 -43.69 48.59 -46.40
C VAL A 1099 -43.83 49.58 -45.24
N VAL A 1100 -45.03 49.61 -44.66
CA VAL A 1100 -45.37 50.39 -43.46
C VAL A 1100 -44.27 50.20 -42.41
N ASP A 1101 -43.80 51.31 -41.83
CA ASP A 1101 -42.71 51.32 -40.86
C ASP A 1101 -43.02 50.36 -39.69
N ILE A 1102 -42.38 49.18 -39.69
CA ILE A 1102 -42.62 48.07 -38.76
C ILE A 1102 -42.42 48.54 -37.30
N ALA A 1103 -41.58 49.54 -37.07
CA ALA A 1103 -41.38 50.15 -35.76
C ALA A 1103 -42.66 50.83 -35.22
N ILE A 1104 -43.51 51.36 -36.10
CA ILE A 1104 -44.80 51.97 -35.73
C ILE A 1104 -45.82 50.88 -35.42
N PHE A 1105 -45.80 49.76 -36.15
CA PHE A 1105 -46.66 48.60 -35.89
C PHE A 1105 -46.30 47.93 -34.56
N PHE A 1106 -45.02 47.73 -34.27
CA PHE A 1106 -44.56 47.24 -32.95
C PHE A 1106 -44.88 48.22 -31.81
N LYS A 1107 -44.78 49.54 -32.03
CA LYS A 1107 -45.23 50.53 -31.04
C LYS A 1107 -46.73 50.45 -30.77
N PHE A 1108 -47.54 50.17 -31.80
CA PHE A 1108 -48.99 49.95 -31.68
C PHE A 1108 -49.30 48.71 -30.86
N GLU A 1109 -48.65 47.59 -31.19
CA GLU A 1109 -48.90 46.28 -30.59
C GLU A 1109 -48.38 46.18 -29.15
N ILE A 1110 -47.30 46.90 -28.82
CA ILE A 1110 -46.73 46.99 -27.46
C ILE A 1110 -47.47 48.03 -26.60
N GLY A 1111 -48.53 48.68 -27.10
CA GLY A 1111 -49.38 49.58 -26.32
C GLY A 1111 -48.77 50.96 -26.03
N ASN A 1112 -47.70 51.36 -26.73
CA ASN A 1112 -47.15 52.69 -26.59
C ASN A 1112 -48.06 53.73 -27.28
N LYS A 1113 -48.32 54.86 -26.62
CA LYS A 1113 -49.16 55.95 -27.16
C LYS A 1113 -48.60 56.43 -28.49
N ILE A 1114 -49.27 56.06 -29.58
CA ILE A 1114 -49.01 56.58 -30.92
C ILE A 1114 -49.48 58.03 -30.97
N THR A 1115 -48.62 58.93 -31.43
CA THR A 1115 -49.01 60.32 -31.64
C THR A 1115 -49.97 60.45 -32.82
N ALA A 1116 -50.88 61.43 -32.79
CA ALA A 1116 -51.83 61.66 -33.89
C ALA A 1116 -51.14 61.89 -35.26
N ALA A 1117 -49.89 62.36 -35.26
CA ALA A 1117 -49.07 62.50 -36.45
C ALA A 1117 -48.61 61.15 -37.04
N GLU A 1118 -48.21 60.20 -36.20
CA GLU A 1118 -47.83 58.84 -36.60
C GLU A 1118 -49.05 58.05 -37.09
N LEU A 1119 -50.22 58.22 -36.45
CA LEU A 1119 -51.48 57.60 -36.88
C LEU A 1119 -51.98 58.17 -38.22
N ASN A 1120 -51.89 59.49 -38.41
CA ASN A 1120 -52.23 60.11 -39.69
C ASN A 1120 -51.25 59.75 -40.80
N ARG A 1121 -49.96 59.54 -40.47
CA ARG A 1121 -48.97 59.02 -41.41
C ARG A 1121 -49.30 57.59 -41.83
N MET A 1122 -49.64 56.70 -40.88
CA MET A 1122 -50.12 55.34 -41.19
C MET A 1122 -51.38 55.37 -42.05
N LYS A 1123 -52.39 56.17 -41.70
CA LYS A 1123 -53.62 56.31 -42.52
C LYS A 1123 -53.31 56.82 -43.92
N LYS A 1124 -52.38 57.76 -44.07
CA LYS A 1124 -51.97 58.32 -45.37
C LYS A 1124 -51.19 57.30 -46.20
N GLU A 1125 -50.32 56.52 -45.57
CA GLU A 1125 -49.55 55.43 -46.21
C GLU A 1125 -50.48 54.29 -46.65
N ILE A 1126 -51.46 53.90 -45.82
CA ILE A 1126 -52.51 52.91 -46.15
C ILE A 1126 -53.47 53.43 -47.23
N SER A 1127 -53.80 54.73 -47.25
CA SER A 1127 -54.66 55.31 -48.29
C SER A 1127 -53.97 55.45 -49.65
N ASN A 1128 -52.65 55.54 -49.67
CA ASN A 1128 -51.86 55.66 -50.91
C ASN A 1128 -51.49 54.30 -51.51
N SER A 1129 -51.58 53.20 -50.75
CA SER A 1129 -51.50 51.84 -51.29
C SER A 1129 -52.84 51.46 -51.93
N ASN A 1130 -53.12 52.01 -53.12
CA ASN A 1130 -54.20 51.52 -53.99
C ASN A 1130 -53.90 50.06 -54.37
N TYR A 1131 -54.54 49.12 -53.68
CA TYR A 1131 -54.61 47.72 -54.10
C TYR A 1131 -55.30 47.65 -55.46
N SER A 1132 -54.54 47.45 -56.54
CA SER A 1132 -55.10 47.02 -57.82
C SER A 1132 -55.38 45.52 -57.74
N THR A 1133 -56.58 45.16 -57.28
CA THR A 1133 -57.10 43.80 -57.41
C THR A 1133 -57.50 43.55 -58.86
N LYS A 1134 -56.59 42.95 -59.63
CA LYS A 1134 -56.96 42.12 -60.78
C LYS A 1134 -56.71 40.66 -60.41
N SER A 1135 -57.67 40.04 -59.75
CA SER A 1135 -57.87 38.59 -59.89
C SER A 1135 -59.36 38.27 -59.90
N LYS A 1136 -59.72 37.38 -60.81
CA LYS A 1136 -61.09 36.98 -61.14
C LYS A 1136 -61.76 36.28 -59.95
N THR A 1137 -62.92 36.80 -59.58
CA THR A 1137 -64.12 36.09 -59.09
C THR A 1137 -63.91 34.74 -58.40
N SER A 1138 -64.04 34.73 -57.07
CA SER A 1138 -65.00 33.83 -56.40
C SER A 1138 -65.48 34.49 -55.10
N ASN A 1139 -66.81 34.51 -54.94
CA ASN A 1139 -67.54 35.18 -53.86
C ASN A 1139 -67.23 34.56 -52.49
N ILE A 1140 -66.74 35.36 -51.54
CA ILE A 1140 -66.94 35.12 -50.10
C ILE A 1140 -67.25 36.46 -49.42
N ASN A 1141 -68.42 36.53 -48.78
CA ASN A 1141 -68.93 37.66 -48.00
C ASN A 1141 -68.07 37.87 -46.74
N CYS A 1142 -67.41 39.03 -46.62
CA CYS A 1142 -66.85 39.53 -45.36
C CYS A 1142 -67.80 40.57 -44.75
N THR A 1143 -68.85 40.09 -44.10
CA THR A 1143 -69.63 40.87 -43.11
C THR A 1143 -69.97 39.96 -41.93
N GLN A 1144 -68.93 39.50 -41.23
CA GLN A 1144 -69.02 38.98 -39.87
C GLN A 1144 -67.59 38.88 -39.33
N ILE A 1145 -67.39 39.48 -38.15
CA ILE A 1145 -66.24 39.49 -37.23
C ILE A 1145 -65.90 40.94 -36.87
N ILE A 1146 -66.83 41.56 -36.14
CA ILE A 1146 -66.54 42.56 -35.11
C ILE A 1146 -67.17 41.99 -33.84
N PRO A 1147 -66.39 41.58 -32.82
CA PRO A 1147 -66.91 41.48 -31.48
C PRO A 1147 -66.65 42.82 -30.77
N THR A 1148 -67.75 43.46 -30.42
CA THR A 1148 -67.93 44.36 -29.28
C THR A 1148 -67.10 43.93 -28.06
N ILE A 1149 -66.24 44.83 -27.57
CA ILE A 1149 -65.67 44.74 -26.22
C ILE A 1149 -66.44 45.73 -25.34
N ASN A 1150 -67.10 45.17 -24.34
CA ASN A 1150 -67.82 45.85 -23.27
C ASN A 1150 -66.82 46.37 -22.24
N ASP A 1151 -67.03 47.60 -21.77
CA ASP A 1151 -66.47 48.13 -20.53
C ASP A 1151 -67.02 47.34 -19.32
N ASN A 1152 -66.12 46.81 -18.47
CA ASN A 1152 -66.18 46.82 -16.99
C ASN A 1152 -65.22 45.79 -16.36
N ILE A 1153 -64.74 46.13 -15.15
CA ILE A 1153 -64.05 45.30 -14.11
C ILE A 1153 -62.52 45.18 -14.34
N ILE A 1154 -61.58 45.86 -13.66
CA ILE A 1154 -61.27 46.10 -12.22
C ILE A 1154 -61.21 44.82 -11.37
N SER A 1155 -60.02 44.20 -11.26
CA SER A 1155 -59.29 43.88 -10.00
C SER A 1155 -58.32 42.69 -10.16
N GLU A 1156 -57.02 42.98 -10.29
CA GLU A 1156 -55.86 42.50 -9.50
C GLU A 1156 -54.55 42.88 -10.21
#